data_AF-A0A3B8Q184-F1
#
_entry.id   AF-A0A3B8Q184-F1
#
_cell.length_a   1.000
_cell.length_b   1.000
_cell.length_c   1.000
_cell.angle_alpha   90.00
_cell.angle_beta   90.00
_cell.angle_gamma   90.00
#
_symmetry.space_group_name_H-M   'P 1'
#
loop_
_entity.id
_entity.type
_entity.pdbx_description
1 polymer ?
#
loop_
_entity_poly.entity_id
_entity_poly.type
_entity_poly.pdbx_seq_one_letter_code
_entity_poly.pdbx_strand_id
1 'polypeptide(L)'
;MLRRLSVLWLLGLFVVHAELPESGLFARTNLVAWCIVPFDSQKRGPEERAAMLDRLGIHRLAYDWRAEHIPTFDAEVAALRKHGIELTAWWFPAGLNEEAKAILACLERNHLHPQLWVTMGTEPEADPTKLAEKIQGAVATLTPLCEAAKKLGSSVALYNHLGWFGEPTNQVAIIERLRSVGVTNVGCVYNFHHAHAHIDDFTAQLRVLQPYLVAINLNGMVREGDRTGKKIIPLGTGDQELAMLRALKTSGWNGPVGIIGHTDEDAEVKLRQELDGLTRLAPLANQPAQSPLAPASSTAREGLSRPSPANPSAGSPKISGQEPGTQAEKDWEDNRWQETDVGPFLASNLRLPDGSTLAKGLSIKLGRNQRAAVAYDTAQGTVRAFWTGDFLKFDPARFGLISPPKPGGPIEFTAIDAISKEPLKTSNYQFRGIHRTASGTVLDYRLGDADVLEAPALEETPAGPVLVRRLWIGPHAEPLTFIATGHLKGTNSQTLSAQHEGVDASTGVVLQQESRRISSNSEGTVASALGVSGQPVRSSQSLNSDRGGIEVITLEPSKEPQRLDLRCWRGPTNALAQFNTLCQTVGLGANPKDLLKNPSAQWQTLTTRGQRGADTDFLAVDTLTMPYDNPWKALLFGSGVDLTPDGAAYVCTIHGDVWRVTGIDDSLQELKWQRFATGLFQPLGLKVRDGQVYVLGRDRITRLRDLNNDGEADFYESFFEGIDTSTGGHDYVTCLEKDDAENFYYVDPKGVHRVSADGRSKETLATGFRNPNGMGVRPDGKVITVAPQQGDWTPSSFIAEIRPSGYYGYGGPRVTPDRPNGYDAPLLWIPHSVDNSSGSQVWVPSGKWGPLSGQMLHLLWGRCGLMLVLRDASGTDSAALQGAVVPLPAKFLSGPNRGSFNPRDGSMYVAGSTGWQTSAVKDGCLQRVRFTGKPVGAPVGFRLREKGLELAFARPLDPATANDPGSYDLKAWNYKYAQQYGSKDWSVSKPNQEGRDRLPVASAKLQPDGRTVLLEVPDLGPVMQVELKYNVEAADGGQPIRGTLWYTVNRAIR
;
A
#
# COMPACT_ATOMS: atom_id res chain seq x y z
N MET A 1 2.85 -64.18 38.53
CA MET A 1 3.91 -63.58 37.67
C MET A 1 3.44 -62.19 37.24
N LEU A 2 4.22 -61.17 37.61
CA LEU A 2 4.26 -59.77 37.20
C LEU A 2 2.98 -58.89 37.22
N ARG A 3 3.03 -57.93 38.17
CA ARG A 3 2.17 -56.75 38.34
C ARG A 3 2.60 -55.62 37.39
N ARG A 4 1.62 -54.86 36.92
CA ARG A 4 1.77 -53.53 36.27
C ARG A 4 2.24 -52.49 37.29
N LEU A 5 3.16 -51.62 36.88
CA LEU A 5 3.54 -50.40 37.58
C LEU A 5 3.53 -49.25 36.57
N SER A 6 2.64 -48.28 36.83
CA SER A 6 2.56 -46.99 36.15
C SER A 6 3.62 -46.06 36.74
N VAL A 7 4.39 -45.38 35.89
CA VAL A 7 5.32 -44.32 36.31
C VAL A 7 4.81 -42.99 35.77
N LEU A 8 4.38 -42.11 36.69
CA LEU A 8 4.20 -40.68 36.46
C LEU A 8 5.57 -40.03 36.20
N TRP A 9 5.70 -39.24 35.15
CA TRP A 9 6.77 -38.26 35.01
C TRP A 9 6.23 -36.87 35.38
N LEU A 10 6.61 -36.40 36.57
CA LEU A 10 6.51 -35.00 36.98
C LEU A 10 7.67 -34.22 36.32
N LEU A 11 7.37 -33.38 35.33
CA LEU A 11 8.28 -32.34 34.86
C LEU A 11 8.05 -31.08 35.71
N GLY A 12 8.89 -30.91 36.73
CA GLY A 12 9.00 -29.64 37.45
C GLY A 12 9.62 -28.58 36.54
N LEU A 13 8.85 -27.53 36.24
CA LEU A 13 9.36 -26.28 35.67
C LEU A 13 10.22 -25.59 36.73
N PHE A 14 11.54 -25.81 36.69
CA PHE A 14 12.47 -24.89 37.30
C PHE A 14 12.45 -23.60 36.47
N VAL A 15 11.92 -22.52 37.05
CA VAL A 15 12.18 -21.17 36.58
C VAL A 15 13.65 -20.90 36.86
N VAL A 16 14.50 -21.15 35.87
CA VAL A 16 15.88 -20.67 35.88
C VAL A 16 15.80 -19.16 35.80
N HIS A 17 16.16 -18.47 36.89
CA HIS A 17 16.42 -17.03 36.82
C HIS A 17 17.59 -16.86 35.85
N ALA A 18 17.32 -16.27 34.68
CA ALA A 18 18.38 -15.94 33.75
C ALA A 18 19.28 -14.90 34.43
N GLU A 19 20.59 -15.14 34.45
CA GLU A 19 21.61 -14.18 34.85
C GLU A 19 22.42 -13.77 33.62
N LEU A 20 23.04 -12.59 33.67
CA LEU A 20 24.00 -12.19 32.63
C LEU A 20 25.18 -13.16 32.61
N PRO A 21 25.78 -13.43 31.43
CA PRO A 21 26.93 -14.32 31.34
C PRO A 21 28.10 -13.78 32.17
N GLU A 22 28.86 -14.68 32.82
CA GLU A 22 30.05 -14.31 33.61
C GLU A 22 31.19 -13.74 32.74
N SER A 23 31.22 -14.06 31.44
CA SER A 23 32.25 -13.62 30.51
C SER A 23 31.70 -13.37 29.09
N GLY A 24 32.44 -12.58 28.31
CA GLY A 24 32.12 -12.23 26.93
C GLY A 24 31.45 -10.86 26.77
N LEU A 25 31.01 -10.58 25.54
CA LEU A 25 30.57 -9.25 25.10
C LEU A 25 29.51 -8.59 26.01
N PHE A 26 28.51 -9.35 26.47
CA PHE A 26 27.41 -8.85 27.31
C PHE A 26 27.58 -9.19 28.80
N ALA A 27 28.78 -9.57 29.23
CA ALA A 27 29.03 -9.85 30.63
C ALA A 27 28.97 -8.58 31.46
N ARG A 28 28.47 -8.69 32.70
CA ARG A 28 28.32 -7.55 33.62
C ARG A 28 29.64 -6.78 33.82
N THR A 29 30.76 -7.49 33.87
CA THR A 29 32.12 -6.93 33.98
C THR A 29 32.60 -6.18 32.74
N ASN A 30 31.94 -6.34 31.59
CA ASN A 30 32.22 -5.61 30.35
C ASN A 30 31.28 -4.42 30.13
N LEU A 31 30.24 -4.25 30.96
CA LEU A 31 29.26 -3.18 30.81
C LEU A 31 29.79 -1.85 31.33
N VAL A 32 29.50 -0.78 30.59
CA VAL A 32 29.84 0.60 30.92
C VAL A 32 28.54 1.38 31.14
N ALA A 33 28.38 2.02 32.30
CA ALA A 33 27.26 2.96 32.47
C ALA A 33 27.52 4.22 31.63
N TRP A 34 26.54 4.65 30.83
CA TRP A 34 26.66 5.82 29.96
C TRP A 34 25.47 6.77 30.10
N CYS A 35 25.75 8.07 30.05
CA CYS A 35 24.75 9.13 30.00
C CYS A 35 23.81 9.14 31.23
N ILE A 36 24.41 9.03 32.41
CA ILE A 36 23.68 8.92 33.70
C ILE A 36 23.90 10.11 34.62
N VAL A 37 24.87 11.00 34.34
CA VAL A 37 25.25 12.04 35.30
C VAL A 37 24.32 13.26 35.23
N PRO A 38 24.13 13.92 34.06
CA PRO A 38 23.25 15.09 33.96
C PRO A 38 21.77 14.72 33.90
N PHE A 39 21.44 13.44 33.68
CA PHE A 39 20.07 12.95 33.54
C PHE A 39 19.54 12.25 34.80
N ASP A 40 20.36 12.07 35.84
CA ASP A 40 19.88 11.49 37.09
C ASP A 40 18.92 12.45 37.80
N SER A 41 17.64 12.10 37.84
CA SER A 41 16.61 12.88 38.53
C SER A 41 16.90 13.08 40.03
N GLN A 42 17.68 12.18 40.65
CA GLN A 42 18.09 12.29 42.05
C GLN A 42 19.28 13.25 42.24
N LYS A 43 19.92 13.69 41.15
CA LYS A 43 21.09 14.59 41.15
C LYS A 43 22.20 14.11 42.09
N ARG A 44 22.46 12.80 42.09
CA ARG A 44 23.44 12.18 43.00
C ARG A 44 24.80 12.85 42.90
N GLY A 45 25.46 13.04 44.03
CA GLY A 45 26.84 13.49 44.07
C GLY A 45 27.84 12.39 43.67
N PRO A 46 29.14 12.73 43.54
CA PRO A 46 30.23 11.78 43.27
C PRO A 46 30.16 10.45 44.04
N GLU A 47 30.11 10.53 45.37
CA GLU A 47 30.11 9.35 46.26
C GLU A 47 28.86 8.50 46.09
N GLU A 48 27.68 9.12 45.99
CA GLU A 48 26.40 8.43 45.88
C GLU A 48 26.28 7.67 44.56
N ARG A 49 26.78 8.26 43.47
CA ARG A 49 26.81 7.63 42.14
C ARG A 49 27.80 6.49 42.06
N ALA A 50 29.01 6.66 42.60
CA ALA A 50 30.00 5.58 42.65
C ALA A 50 29.47 4.39 43.47
N ALA A 51 28.85 4.66 44.63
CA ALA A 51 28.20 3.64 45.45
C ALA A 51 26.99 2.98 44.75
N MET A 52 26.21 3.73 43.96
CA MET A 52 25.11 3.19 43.16
C MET A 52 25.62 2.22 42.10
N LEU A 53 26.67 2.59 41.36
CA LEU A 53 27.26 1.73 40.34
C LEU A 53 27.81 0.43 40.95
N ASP A 54 28.49 0.52 42.10
CA ASP A 54 28.96 -0.66 42.84
C ASP A 54 27.80 -1.56 43.30
N ARG A 55 26.71 -0.99 43.84
CA ARG A 55 25.50 -1.76 44.19
C ARG A 55 24.86 -2.46 42.99
N LEU A 56 24.94 -1.86 41.80
CA LEU A 56 24.45 -2.45 40.55
C LEU A 56 25.44 -3.47 39.95
N GLY A 57 26.65 -3.58 40.52
CA GLY A 57 27.74 -4.40 40.01
C GLY A 57 28.25 -3.91 38.64
N ILE A 58 28.12 -2.63 38.33
CA ILE A 58 28.66 -2.02 37.11
C ILE A 58 29.93 -1.28 37.50
N HIS A 59 31.09 -1.83 37.14
CA HIS A 59 32.39 -1.29 37.57
C HIS A 59 33.09 -0.46 36.49
N ARG A 60 32.35 0.06 35.51
CA ARG A 60 32.86 0.96 34.48
C ARG A 60 31.90 2.10 34.20
N LEU A 61 32.44 3.30 34.00
CA LEU A 61 31.68 4.52 33.72
C LEU A 61 32.25 5.24 32.49
N ALA A 62 31.34 5.66 31.61
CA ALA A 62 31.57 6.71 30.63
C ALA A 62 30.96 8.00 31.19
N TYR A 63 31.80 8.96 31.56
CA TYR A 63 31.39 10.12 32.33
C TYR A 63 30.94 11.25 31.40
N ASP A 64 29.63 11.55 31.41
CA ASP A 64 29.09 12.78 30.85
C ASP A 64 28.89 13.83 31.93
N TRP A 65 28.85 15.10 31.55
CA TRP A 65 28.87 16.20 32.52
C TRP A 65 28.26 17.48 31.93
N ARG A 66 28.06 18.47 32.80
CA ARG A 66 27.61 19.84 32.50
C ARG A 66 28.43 20.81 33.34
N ALA A 67 28.39 22.11 33.03
CA ALA A 67 29.24 23.11 33.67
C ALA A 67 29.22 23.06 35.21
N GLU A 68 28.09 22.74 35.83
CA GLU A 68 27.96 22.60 37.29
C GLU A 68 28.80 21.47 37.91
N HIS A 69 29.24 20.50 37.11
CA HIS A 69 30.03 19.34 37.56
C HIS A 69 31.55 19.59 37.48
N ILE A 70 32.01 20.64 36.78
CA ILE A 70 33.44 20.95 36.67
C ILE A 70 34.12 21.05 38.05
N PRO A 71 33.53 21.75 39.06
CA PRO A 71 34.15 21.84 40.38
C PRO A 71 34.27 20.51 41.14
N THR A 72 33.54 19.47 40.72
CA THR A 72 33.49 18.17 41.41
C THR A 72 34.26 17.06 40.71
N PHE A 73 34.97 17.34 39.61
CA PHE A 73 35.72 16.31 38.86
C PHE A 73 36.71 15.53 39.72
N ASP A 74 37.54 16.18 40.54
CA ASP A 74 38.50 15.50 41.41
C ASP A 74 37.80 14.63 42.47
N ALA A 75 36.64 15.09 42.98
CA ALA A 75 35.82 14.31 43.92
C ALA A 75 35.16 13.09 43.23
N GLU A 76 34.73 13.24 41.98
CA GLU A 76 34.24 12.13 41.15
C GLU A 76 35.32 11.07 40.98
N VAL A 77 36.54 11.47 40.57
CA VAL A 77 37.66 10.53 40.41
C VAL A 77 38.00 9.81 41.71
N ALA A 78 38.02 10.53 42.84
CA ALA A 78 38.28 9.93 44.14
C ALA A 78 37.21 8.91 44.54
N ALA A 79 35.93 9.22 44.31
CA ALA A 79 34.81 8.33 44.59
C ALA A 79 34.83 7.08 43.70
N LEU A 80 35.04 7.23 42.39
CA LEU A 80 35.17 6.11 41.46
C LEU A 80 36.30 5.18 41.88
N ARG A 81 37.49 5.72 42.21
CA ARG A 81 38.63 4.93 42.69
C ARG A 81 38.32 4.18 43.99
N LYS A 82 37.63 4.83 44.93
CA LYS A 82 37.24 4.24 46.22
C LYS A 82 36.30 3.03 46.03
N HIS A 83 35.38 3.11 45.07
CA HIS A 83 34.40 2.05 44.77
C HIS A 83 34.87 1.09 43.67
N GLY A 84 36.12 1.18 43.22
CA GLY A 84 36.67 0.30 42.18
C GLY A 84 36.02 0.48 40.80
N ILE A 85 35.44 1.65 40.51
CA ILE A 85 34.82 1.96 39.23
C ILE A 85 35.89 2.51 38.27
N GLU A 86 36.09 1.84 37.15
CA GLU A 86 36.98 2.27 36.07
C GLU A 86 36.32 3.40 35.27
N LEU A 87 37.07 4.48 35.03
CA LEU A 87 36.64 5.55 34.13
C LEU A 87 37.06 5.21 32.68
N THR A 88 36.17 4.55 31.96
CA THR A 88 36.44 4.04 30.60
C THR A 88 36.41 5.15 29.54
N ALA A 89 35.50 6.11 29.67
CA ALA A 89 35.36 7.21 28.72
C ALA A 89 34.91 8.52 29.39
N TRP A 90 35.08 9.63 28.67
CA TRP A 90 34.71 10.97 29.11
C TRP A 90 34.10 11.75 27.93
N TRP A 91 32.92 12.33 28.11
CA TRP A 91 32.28 13.21 27.12
C TRP A 91 33.09 14.50 26.94
N PHE A 92 33.63 14.74 25.75
CA PHE A 92 34.66 15.74 25.55
C PHE A 92 34.26 16.78 24.49
N PRO A 93 34.48 18.09 24.73
CA PRO A 93 34.24 19.11 23.73
C PRO A 93 35.12 18.91 22.49
N ALA A 94 34.58 19.12 21.28
CA ALA A 94 35.36 18.97 20.04
C ALA A 94 36.47 20.02 19.86
N GLY A 95 36.57 21.02 20.74
CA GLY A 95 37.64 22.03 20.72
C GLY A 95 38.34 22.14 22.07
N LEU A 96 39.60 22.62 22.05
CA LEU A 96 40.43 22.83 23.25
C LEU A 96 40.07 24.15 23.99
N ASN A 97 38.79 24.29 24.34
CA ASN A 97 38.26 25.39 25.16
C ASN A 97 38.63 25.24 26.65
N GLU A 98 38.19 26.17 27.49
CA GLU A 98 38.49 26.15 28.93
C GLU A 98 37.95 24.91 29.63
N GLU A 99 36.79 24.40 29.21
CA GLU A 99 36.24 23.16 29.73
C GLU A 99 37.09 21.94 29.36
N ALA A 100 37.54 21.84 28.10
CA ALA A 100 38.46 20.80 27.65
C ALA A 100 39.78 20.85 28.43
N LYS A 101 40.33 22.04 28.68
CA LYS A 101 41.54 22.21 29.50
C LYS A 101 41.32 21.76 30.94
N ALA A 102 40.18 22.06 31.53
CA ALA A 102 39.83 21.62 32.88
C ALA A 102 39.76 20.09 32.97
N ILE A 103 39.15 19.43 31.98
CA ILE A 103 39.13 17.97 31.89
C ILE A 103 40.56 17.42 31.77
N LEU A 104 41.35 17.90 30.80
CA LEU A 104 42.72 17.43 30.58
C LEU A 104 43.60 17.60 31.84
N ALA A 105 43.49 18.73 32.54
CA ALA A 105 44.21 18.98 33.78
C ALA A 105 43.77 18.04 34.92
N CYS A 106 42.48 17.69 34.99
CA CYS A 106 41.98 16.68 35.93
C CYS A 106 42.55 15.30 35.60
N LEU A 107 42.51 14.89 34.34
CA LEU A 107 43.03 13.59 33.88
C LEU A 107 44.54 13.47 34.14
N GLU A 108 45.31 14.50 33.82
CA GLU A 108 46.76 14.54 34.04
C GLU A 108 47.11 14.39 35.53
N ARG A 109 46.49 15.21 36.38
CA ARG A 109 46.77 15.26 37.82
C ARG A 109 46.31 14.00 38.56
N ASN A 110 45.32 13.28 38.02
CA ASN A 110 44.84 12.03 38.57
C ASN A 110 45.42 10.78 37.89
N HIS A 111 46.29 10.95 36.88
CA HIS A 111 46.91 9.89 36.08
C HIS A 111 45.87 8.96 35.43
N LEU A 112 44.88 9.54 34.75
CA LEU A 112 43.80 8.82 34.07
C LEU A 112 43.97 8.85 32.56
N HIS A 113 43.54 7.76 31.90
CA HIS A 113 43.70 7.55 30.46
C HIS A 113 42.39 7.13 29.75
N PRO A 114 41.24 7.81 29.97
CA PRO A 114 39.97 7.40 29.37
C PRO A 114 39.93 7.66 27.86
N GLN A 115 38.94 7.09 27.18
CA GLN A 115 38.55 7.50 25.83
C GLN A 115 37.86 8.88 25.89
N LEU A 116 38.24 9.81 25.02
CA LEU A 116 37.59 11.12 24.90
C LEU A 116 36.56 11.07 23.77
N TRP A 117 35.27 11.07 24.11
CA TRP A 117 34.18 10.94 23.16
C TRP A 117 33.75 12.32 22.65
N VAL A 118 33.86 12.55 21.34
CA VAL A 118 33.65 13.85 20.71
C VAL A 118 32.55 13.80 19.66
N THR A 119 31.78 14.87 19.53
CA THR A 119 30.80 15.06 18.46
C THR A 119 31.00 16.40 17.77
N MET A 120 30.63 16.48 16.50
CA MET A 120 30.61 17.73 15.71
C MET A 120 29.21 17.98 15.13
N GLY A 121 29.09 18.87 14.14
CA GLY A 121 27.83 19.33 13.57
C GLY A 121 26.89 18.22 13.11
N THR A 122 25.58 18.45 13.30
CA THR A 122 24.50 17.48 13.06
C THR A 122 23.68 17.80 11.79
N GLU A 123 24.07 18.84 11.05
CA GLU A 123 23.39 19.27 9.85
C GLU A 123 23.72 18.35 8.65
N PRO A 124 22.73 17.76 7.96
CA PRO A 124 22.99 16.87 6.82
C PRO A 124 23.78 17.59 5.72
N GLU A 125 24.61 16.84 4.98
CA GLU A 125 25.32 17.37 3.81
C GLU A 125 25.28 16.34 2.68
N ALA A 126 24.54 16.67 1.62
CA ALA A 126 24.35 15.80 0.47
C ALA A 126 25.22 16.20 -0.73
N ASP A 127 25.83 17.40 -0.70
CA ASP A 127 26.77 17.84 -1.72
C ASP A 127 28.15 17.19 -1.46
N PRO A 128 28.67 16.37 -2.40
CA PRO A 128 29.95 15.68 -2.20
C PRO A 128 31.14 16.62 -1.98
N THR A 129 31.11 17.82 -2.58
CA THR A 129 32.19 18.80 -2.47
C THR A 129 32.19 19.42 -1.09
N LYS A 130 31.02 19.87 -0.63
CA LYS A 130 30.87 20.43 0.72
C LYS A 130 31.13 19.38 1.80
N LEU A 131 30.73 18.13 1.57
CA LEU A 131 31.04 17.03 2.48
C LEU A 131 32.55 16.81 2.61
N ALA A 132 33.29 16.85 1.50
CA ALA A 132 34.75 16.76 1.53
C ALA A 132 35.39 17.92 2.32
N GLU A 133 34.89 19.15 2.16
CA GLU A 133 35.31 20.32 2.93
C GLU A 133 35.04 20.15 4.44
N LYS A 134 33.85 19.64 4.80
CA LYS A 134 33.48 19.34 6.19
C LYS A 134 34.40 18.29 6.81
N ILE A 135 34.70 17.20 6.08
CA ILE A 135 35.64 16.17 6.53
C ILE A 135 37.03 16.77 6.77
N GLN A 136 37.52 17.62 5.87
CA GLN A 136 38.81 18.30 6.05
C GLN A 136 38.79 19.24 7.27
N GLY A 137 37.71 19.98 7.48
CA GLY A 137 37.51 20.81 8.67
C GLY A 137 37.55 20.00 9.96
N ALA A 138 36.86 18.85 10.00
CA ALA A 138 36.90 17.96 11.16
C ALA A 138 38.32 17.43 11.45
N VAL A 139 39.08 17.05 10.44
CA VAL A 139 40.49 16.63 10.61
C VAL A 139 41.32 17.75 11.24
N ALA A 140 41.17 18.99 10.76
CA ALA A 140 41.89 20.14 11.31
C ALA A 140 41.53 20.42 12.78
N THR A 141 40.25 20.28 13.14
CA THR A 141 39.78 20.45 14.52
C THR A 141 40.26 19.32 15.44
N LEU A 142 40.20 18.07 14.97
CA LEU A 142 40.47 16.90 15.80
C LEU A 142 41.96 16.59 15.98
N THR A 143 42.82 17.01 15.06
CA THR A 143 44.28 16.80 15.14
C THR A 143 44.89 17.29 16.46
N PRO A 144 44.77 18.57 16.85
CA PRO A 144 45.37 19.07 18.10
C PRO A 144 44.75 18.42 19.34
N LEU A 145 43.48 18.02 19.28
CA LEU A 145 42.80 17.29 20.35
C LEU A 145 43.41 15.90 20.52
N CYS A 146 43.60 15.16 19.42
CA CYS A 146 44.24 13.85 19.46
C CYS A 146 45.68 13.92 19.98
N GLU A 147 46.45 14.95 19.60
CA GLU A 147 47.80 15.18 20.13
C GLU A 147 47.78 15.45 21.64
N ALA A 148 46.85 16.26 22.13
CA ALA A 148 46.68 16.50 23.55
C ALA A 148 46.29 15.23 24.31
N ALA A 149 45.34 14.44 23.77
CA ALA A 149 44.93 13.16 24.35
C ALA A 149 46.11 12.16 24.39
N LYS A 150 46.92 12.11 23.33
CA LYS A 150 48.08 11.23 23.22
C LYS A 150 49.12 11.49 24.30
N LYS A 151 49.37 12.76 24.66
CA LYS A 151 50.29 13.14 25.74
C LYS A 151 49.86 12.57 27.10
N LEU A 152 48.55 12.44 27.29
CA LEU A 152 47.95 11.84 28.47
C LEU A 152 47.71 10.33 28.31
N GLY A 153 48.19 9.66 27.27
CA GLY A 153 47.90 8.24 27.04
C GLY A 153 46.44 7.91 26.68
N SER A 154 45.60 8.92 26.45
CA SER A 154 44.20 8.79 26.06
C SER A 154 44.01 8.66 24.54
N SER A 155 42.90 8.05 24.14
CA SER A 155 42.42 8.00 22.76
C SER A 155 41.19 8.88 22.55
N VAL A 156 40.95 9.30 21.31
CA VAL A 156 39.74 10.03 20.91
C VAL A 156 38.77 9.07 20.21
N ALA A 157 37.48 9.20 20.46
CA ALA A 157 36.45 8.42 19.77
C ALA A 157 35.38 9.34 19.17
N LEU A 158 35.12 9.20 17.87
CA LEU A 158 34.06 9.93 17.18
C LEU A 158 32.70 9.34 17.56
N TYR A 159 31.81 10.16 18.11
CA TYR A 159 30.47 9.77 18.57
C TYR A 159 29.42 10.06 17.48
N ASN A 160 28.61 9.07 17.11
CA ASN A 160 27.65 9.15 16.00
C ASN A 160 26.36 9.95 16.31
N HIS A 161 26.47 11.24 16.64
CA HIS A 161 25.32 12.06 17.03
C HIS A 161 24.53 12.65 15.82
N LEU A 162 23.90 11.81 15.01
CA LEU A 162 23.09 12.20 13.83
C LEU A 162 23.87 13.07 12.80
N GLY A 163 23.21 13.44 11.69
CA GLY A 163 23.76 14.36 10.70
C GLY A 163 25.00 13.84 9.98
N TRP A 164 25.70 14.73 9.27
CA TRP A 164 26.86 14.34 8.44
C TRP A 164 27.99 13.68 9.24
N PHE A 165 28.27 14.16 10.46
CA PHE A 165 29.33 13.63 11.32
C PHE A 165 28.95 12.29 11.96
N GLY A 166 27.64 12.01 12.08
CA GLY A 166 27.10 10.78 12.63
C GLY A 166 27.08 9.61 11.65
N GLU A 167 27.25 9.87 10.35
CA GLU A 167 27.25 8.83 9.32
C GLU A 167 28.51 7.94 9.39
N PRO A 168 28.38 6.60 9.45
CA PRO A 168 29.51 5.70 9.64
C PRO A 168 30.63 5.84 8.60
N THR A 169 30.27 6.00 7.33
CA THR A 169 31.23 6.17 6.23
C THR A 169 32.04 7.47 6.38
N ASN A 170 31.40 8.53 6.88
CA ASN A 170 32.07 9.82 7.08
C ASN A 170 33.02 9.75 8.29
N GLN A 171 32.62 9.09 9.37
CA GLN A 171 33.51 8.87 10.51
C GLN A 171 34.75 8.06 10.12
N VAL A 172 34.60 7.00 9.34
CA VAL A 172 35.73 6.23 8.82
C VAL A 172 36.63 7.09 7.94
N ALA A 173 36.08 7.91 7.05
CA ALA A 173 36.87 8.82 6.21
C ALA A 173 37.69 9.83 7.05
N ILE A 174 37.11 10.38 8.12
CA ILE A 174 37.82 11.27 9.05
C ILE A 174 38.97 10.52 9.75
N ILE A 175 38.71 9.32 10.26
CA ILE A 175 39.70 8.50 10.97
C ILE A 175 40.86 8.11 10.05
N GLU A 176 40.56 7.67 8.84
CA GLU A 176 41.58 7.31 7.84
C GLU A 176 42.43 8.52 7.45
N ARG A 177 41.83 9.71 7.33
CA ARG A 177 42.56 10.93 7.03
C ARG A 177 43.44 11.39 8.19
N LEU A 178 42.97 11.28 9.44
CA LEU A 178 43.77 11.53 10.64
C LEU A 178 44.96 10.56 10.71
N ARG A 179 44.73 9.27 10.44
CA ARG A 179 45.80 8.26 10.38
C ARG A 179 46.83 8.57 9.30
N SER A 180 46.40 9.07 8.14
CA SER A 180 47.32 9.44 7.05
C SER A 180 48.28 10.58 7.41
N VAL A 181 47.92 11.41 8.40
CA VAL A 181 48.77 12.48 8.92
C VAL A 181 49.46 12.13 10.25
N GLY A 182 49.50 10.84 10.62
CA GLY A 182 50.22 10.33 11.79
C GLY A 182 49.43 10.32 13.10
N VAL A 183 48.13 10.65 13.07
CA VAL A 183 47.25 10.59 14.24
C VAL A 183 46.60 9.20 14.31
N THR A 184 47.09 8.36 15.22
CA THR A 184 46.66 6.94 15.33
C THR A 184 45.82 6.63 16.56
N ASN A 185 45.78 7.51 17.56
CA ASN A 185 45.01 7.34 18.80
C ASN A 185 43.54 7.77 18.64
N VAL A 186 42.91 7.43 17.51
CA VAL A 186 41.53 7.78 17.18
C VAL A 186 40.72 6.58 16.67
N GLY A 187 39.48 6.48 17.11
CA GLY A 187 38.49 5.49 16.70
C GLY A 187 37.06 6.06 16.71
N CYS A 188 36.04 5.21 16.77
CA CYS A 188 34.63 5.63 16.84
C CYS A 188 33.85 4.88 17.92
N VAL A 189 32.83 5.54 18.50
CA VAL A 189 31.84 4.95 19.39
C VAL A 189 30.47 4.99 18.73
N TYR A 190 29.79 3.85 18.71
CA TYR A 190 28.51 3.70 18.03
C TYR A 190 27.34 3.58 19.00
N ASN A 191 26.35 4.45 18.86
CA ASN A 191 25.22 4.59 19.77
C ASN A 191 23.94 4.19 19.05
N PHE A 192 23.24 3.21 19.61
CA PHE A 192 22.01 2.66 19.02
C PHE A 192 20.91 3.73 18.88
N HIS A 193 20.67 4.56 19.89
CA HIS A 193 19.64 5.60 19.84
C HIS A 193 19.86 6.71 18.78
N HIS A 194 21.05 6.81 18.21
CA HIS A 194 21.32 7.69 17.05
C HIS A 194 21.38 6.93 15.72
N ALA A 195 21.24 5.61 15.75
CA ALA A 195 21.38 4.71 14.61
C ALA A 195 20.03 4.24 14.02
N HIS A 196 18.93 4.95 14.29
CA HIS A 196 17.60 4.55 13.81
C HIS A 196 17.53 4.44 12.28
N ALA A 197 18.23 5.33 11.56
CA ALA A 197 18.35 5.27 10.11
C ALA A 197 19.21 4.09 9.61
N HIS A 198 20.04 3.51 10.48
CA HIS A 198 21.00 2.44 10.13
C HIS A 198 20.51 1.06 10.57
N ILE A 199 19.26 0.91 11.03
CA ILE A 199 18.75 -0.37 11.55
C ILE A 199 18.79 -1.45 10.45
N ASP A 200 18.37 -1.10 9.23
CA ASP A 200 18.22 -2.04 8.12
C ASP A 200 19.54 -2.50 7.52
N ASP A 201 20.55 -1.65 7.58
CA ASP A 201 21.89 -1.92 7.06
C ASP A 201 22.94 -2.03 8.17
N PHE A 202 22.53 -2.19 9.44
CA PHE A 202 23.42 -2.20 10.59
C PHE A 202 24.57 -3.20 10.44
N THR A 203 24.34 -4.37 9.84
CA THR A 203 25.40 -5.37 9.60
C THR A 203 26.44 -4.87 8.59
N ALA A 204 26.03 -4.09 7.59
CA ALA A 204 26.95 -3.46 6.65
C ALA A 204 27.71 -2.30 7.32
N GLN A 205 27.00 -1.44 8.05
CA GLN A 205 27.59 -0.31 8.78
C GLN A 205 28.59 -0.79 9.83
N LEU A 206 28.24 -1.84 10.58
CA LEU A 206 29.12 -2.48 11.56
C LEU A 206 30.39 -3.00 10.89
N ARG A 207 30.31 -3.59 9.70
CA ARG A 207 31.48 -4.10 8.96
C ARG A 207 32.46 -2.98 8.60
N VAL A 208 31.93 -1.81 8.23
CA VAL A 208 32.73 -0.62 7.89
C VAL A 208 33.38 -0.03 9.14
N LEU A 209 32.63 0.04 10.26
CA LEU A 209 33.11 0.62 11.51
C LEU A 209 34.06 -0.29 12.30
N GLN A 210 33.89 -1.61 12.21
CA GLN A 210 34.53 -2.59 13.09
C GLN A 210 36.06 -2.43 13.25
N PRO A 211 36.86 -2.10 12.22
CA PRO A 211 38.31 -1.87 12.38
C PRO A 211 38.67 -0.66 13.26
N TYR A 212 37.71 0.25 13.48
CA TYR A 212 37.89 1.52 14.18
C TYR A 212 37.02 1.65 15.44
N LEU A 213 36.15 0.67 15.68
CA LEU A 213 35.12 0.70 16.72
C LEU A 213 35.69 0.40 18.11
N VAL A 214 35.65 1.40 19.01
CA VAL A 214 36.23 1.33 20.36
C VAL A 214 35.20 1.12 21.47
N ALA A 215 33.92 1.37 21.21
CA ALA A 215 32.79 1.10 22.12
C ALA A 215 31.45 1.08 21.36
N ILE A 216 30.45 0.40 21.91
CA ILE A 216 29.05 0.48 21.45
C ILE A 216 28.12 0.71 22.62
N ASN A 217 27.22 1.68 22.52
CA ASN A 217 26.21 1.96 23.54
C ASN A 217 24.84 1.47 23.08
N LEU A 218 24.19 0.69 23.95
CA LEU A 218 22.94 -0.01 23.70
C LEU A 218 21.76 0.72 24.35
N ASN A 219 20.60 0.57 23.71
CA ASN A 219 19.26 0.80 24.25
C ASN A 219 18.29 -0.10 23.48
N GLY A 220 17.05 -0.22 23.94
CA GLY A 220 16.00 -0.84 23.15
C GLY A 220 15.74 -0.03 21.88
N MET A 221 15.56 -0.70 20.74
CA MET A 221 15.46 -0.08 19.43
C MET A 221 14.15 -0.46 18.78
N VAL A 222 13.38 0.55 18.38
CA VAL A 222 12.22 0.37 17.50
C VAL A 222 12.47 1.03 16.17
N ARG A 223 11.91 0.45 15.12
CA ARG A 223 11.94 1.06 13.78
C ARG A 223 11.34 2.47 13.84
N GLU A 224 12.08 3.46 13.33
CA GLU A 224 11.71 4.88 13.38
C GLU A 224 11.43 5.43 14.80
N GLY A 225 12.09 4.88 15.83
CA GLY A 225 11.96 5.34 17.21
C GLY A 225 12.26 6.83 17.41
N ASP A 226 13.21 7.36 16.65
CA ASP A 226 13.55 8.78 16.60
C ASP A 226 12.40 9.68 16.10
N ARG A 227 11.48 9.16 15.29
CA ARG A 227 10.32 9.88 14.74
C ARG A 227 9.03 9.68 15.54
N THR A 228 8.95 8.60 16.32
CA THR A 228 7.74 8.17 17.03
C THR A 228 7.78 8.45 18.54
N GLY A 229 8.76 9.23 19.01
CA GLY A 229 8.94 9.53 20.44
C GLY A 229 9.48 8.36 21.26
N LYS A 230 9.98 7.31 20.60
CA LYS A 230 10.54 6.09 21.21
C LYS A 230 12.03 5.95 20.92
N LYS A 231 12.74 7.08 20.84
CA LYS A 231 14.16 7.15 20.47
C LYS A 231 15.05 6.39 21.45
N ILE A 232 14.69 6.38 22.73
CA ILE A 232 15.44 5.72 23.80
C ILE A 232 14.39 5.00 24.64
N ILE A 233 14.33 3.67 24.51
CA ILE A 233 13.48 2.81 25.33
C ILE A 233 14.34 1.73 26.01
N PRO A 234 13.87 1.10 27.10
CA PRO A 234 14.64 0.08 27.79
C PRO A 234 15.00 -1.11 26.91
N LEU A 235 16.19 -1.68 27.09
CA LEU A 235 16.59 -2.92 26.43
C LEU A 235 15.54 -4.03 26.63
N GLY A 236 15.23 -4.75 25.56
CA GLY A 236 14.26 -5.84 25.58
C GLY A 236 12.81 -5.38 25.49
N THR A 237 12.57 -4.10 25.21
CA THR A 237 11.24 -3.55 24.93
C THR A 237 11.05 -3.12 23.48
N GLY A 238 12.14 -3.04 22.71
CA GLY A 238 12.10 -2.76 21.28
C GLY A 238 12.04 -4.04 20.43
N ASP A 239 11.82 -3.84 19.13
CA ASP A 239 11.64 -4.92 18.16
C ASP A 239 12.86 -5.12 17.24
N GLN A 240 13.88 -4.25 17.33
CA GLN A 240 15.07 -4.31 16.48
C GLN A 240 16.36 -4.71 17.22
N GLU A 241 16.48 -4.45 18.53
CA GLU A 241 17.77 -4.59 19.24
C GLU A 241 18.27 -6.03 19.24
N LEU A 242 17.41 -7.05 19.30
CA LEU A 242 17.86 -8.44 19.31
C LEU A 242 18.62 -8.81 18.02
N ALA A 243 18.13 -8.35 16.86
CA ALA A 243 18.80 -8.59 15.59
C ALA A 243 20.14 -7.85 15.53
N MET A 244 20.18 -6.61 16.03
CA MET A 244 21.42 -5.83 16.11
C MET A 244 22.44 -6.45 17.07
N LEU A 245 22.01 -6.95 18.23
CA LEU A 245 22.88 -7.67 19.18
C LEU A 245 23.43 -8.97 18.58
N ARG A 246 22.64 -9.70 17.79
CA ARG A 246 23.10 -10.89 17.05
C ARG A 246 24.13 -10.53 15.99
N ALA A 247 23.90 -9.46 15.21
CA ALA A 247 24.86 -8.98 14.23
C ALA A 247 26.17 -8.58 14.89
N LEU A 248 26.09 -7.88 16.03
CA LEU A 248 27.25 -7.50 16.83
C LEU A 248 28.01 -8.70 17.38
N LYS A 249 27.31 -9.70 17.91
CA LYS A 249 27.95 -10.92 18.41
C LYS A 249 28.62 -11.71 17.28
N THR A 250 27.94 -11.80 16.13
CA THR A 250 28.42 -12.55 14.95
C THR A 250 29.63 -11.90 14.30
N SER A 251 29.77 -10.57 14.40
CA SER A 251 30.94 -9.87 13.85
C SER A 251 32.25 -10.22 14.56
N GLY A 252 32.18 -10.82 15.75
CA GLY A 252 33.33 -11.15 16.59
C GLY A 252 33.94 -9.95 17.30
N TRP A 253 33.29 -8.78 17.27
CA TRP A 253 33.73 -7.62 18.03
C TRP A 253 33.50 -7.85 19.54
N ASN A 254 34.51 -7.53 20.36
CA ASN A 254 34.53 -7.82 21.80
C ASN A 254 34.93 -6.59 22.64
N GLY A 255 34.60 -5.38 22.18
CA GLY A 255 34.90 -4.15 22.92
C GLY A 255 33.92 -3.86 24.07
N PRO A 256 34.12 -2.73 24.77
CA PRO A 256 33.24 -2.28 25.86
C PRO A 256 31.82 -1.98 25.39
N VAL A 257 30.82 -2.42 26.16
CA VAL A 257 29.40 -2.27 25.83
C VAL A 257 28.73 -1.32 26.82
N GLY A 258 28.24 -0.19 26.35
CA GLY A 258 27.50 0.76 27.17
C GLY A 258 26.03 0.40 27.33
N ILE A 259 25.48 0.63 28.53
CA ILE A 259 24.04 0.68 28.79
C ILE A 259 23.68 2.08 29.28
N ILE A 260 22.56 2.63 28.81
CA ILE A 260 22.32 4.07 28.83
C ILE A 260 21.27 4.52 29.86
N GLY A 261 21.51 5.67 30.50
CA GLY A 261 20.57 6.35 31.40
C GLY A 261 19.99 7.66 30.87
N HIS A 262 19.99 7.86 29.54
CA HIS A 262 19.67 9.13 28.86
C HIS A 262 18.16 9.44 28.86
N THR A 263 17.60 9.58 30.04
CA THR A 263 16.19 9.84 30.37
C THR A 263 16.14 10.58 31.70
N ASP A 264 15.20 11.51 31.92
CA ASP A 264 15.05 12.28 33.18
C ASP A 264 14.49 11.43 34.36
N GLU A 265 14.83 10.15 34.42
CA GLU A 265 14.42 9.18 35.43
C GLU A 265 15.48 9.04 36.53
N ASP A 266 15.22 8.25 37.57
CA ASP A 266 16.28 7.84 38.49
C ASP A 266 17.27 6.93 37.75
N ALA A 267 18.55 7.33 37.70
CA ALA A 267 19.60 6.58 37.01
C ALA A 267 19.74 5.13 37.52
N GLU A 268 19.53 4.89 38.83
CA GLU A 268 19.60 3.54 39.41
C GLU A 268 18.46 2.66 38.87
N VAL A 269 17.25 3.21 38.79
CA VAL A 269 16.07 2.52 38.25
C VAL A 269 16.26 2.22 36.78
N LYS A 270 16.72 3.21 36.01
CA LYS A 270 16.94 3.07 34.57
C LYS A 270 18.00 2.00 34.26
N LEU A 271 19.15 2.04 34.94
CA LEU A 271 20.21 1.04 34.75
C LEU A 271 19.75 -0.37 35.14
N ARG A 272 18.89 -0.54 36.16
CA ARG A 272 18.28 -1.84 36.48
C ARG A 272 17.42 -2.35 35.34
N GLN A 273 16.60 -1.50 34.72
CA GLN A 273 15.80 -1.90 33.56
C GLN A 273 16.68 -2.33 32.37
N GLU A 274 17.78 -1.62 32.09
CA GLU A 274 18.71 -2.00 31.04
C GLU A 274 19.39 -3.34 31.33
N LEU A 275 19.81 -3.57 32.58
CA LEU A 275 20.38 -4.85 33.02
C LEU A 275 19.38 -6.00 32.89
N ASP A 276 18.13 -5.81 33.32
CA ASP A 276 17.08 -6.81 33.21
C ASP A 276 16.76 -7.13 31.74
N GLY A 277 16.72 -6.09 30.90
CA GLY A 277 16.59 -6.20 29.46
C GLY A 277 17.68 -7.04 28.81
N LEU A 278 18.93 -6.69 29.10
CA LEU A 278 20.09 -7.39 28.57
C LEU A 278 20.18 -8.83 29.09
N THR A 279 19.77 -9.09 30.34
CA THR A 279 19.71 -10.43 30.93
C THR A 279 18.79 -11.36 30.12
N ARG A 280 17.67 -10.83 29.60
CA ARG A 280 16.76 -11.59 28.72
C ARG A 280 17.31 -11.74 27.30
N LEU A 281 17.96 -10.71 26.76
CA LEU A 281 18.41 -10.67 25.36
C LEU A 281 19.74 -11.40 25.11
N ALA A 282 20.69 -11.35 26.05
CA ALA A 282 22.03 -11.89 25.86
C ALA A 282 22.04 -13.41 25.54
N PRO A 283 21.25 -14.27 26.23
CA PRO A 283 21.16 -15.68 25.85
C PRO A 283 20.61 -15.88 24.43
N LEU A 284 19.62 -15.08 24.02
CA LEU A 284 19.00 -15.15 22.69
C LEU A 284 19.94 -14.68 21.57
N ALA A 285 20.84 -13.75 21.89
CA ALA A 285 21.89 -13.29 20.99
C ALA A 285 23.02 -14.32 20.83
N ASN A 286 23.23 -15.20 21.82
CA ASN A 286 24.25 -16.25 21.81
C ASN A 286 23.81 -17.56 21.13
N GLN A 287 22.54 -17.71 20.77
CA GLN A 287 22.05 -18.90 20.06
C GLN A 287 22.48 -18.86 18.58
N PRO A 288 23.09 -19.95 18.04
CA PRO A 288 23.43 -20.02 16.63
C PRO A 288 22.16 -19.94 15.78
N ALA A 289 22.19 -19.13 14.72
CA ALA A 289 21.10 -19.06 13.77
C ALA A 289 20.85 -20.46 13.18
N GLN A 290 19.62 -20.96 13.27
CA GLN A 290 19.25 -22.23 12.63
C GLN A 290 19.49 -22.12 11.12
N SER A 291 20.44 -22.91 10.61
CA SER A 291 20.80 -22.94 9.19
C SER A 291 19.70 -23.56 8.34
N PRO A 292 19.46 -23.03 7.12
CA PRO A 292 18.62 -23.68 6.13
C PRO A 292 19.33 -24.92 5.53
N LEU A 293 18.58 -26.01 5.36
CA LEU A 293 19.02 -27.23 4.69
C LEU A 293 19.43 -26.93 3.23
N ALA A 294 20.58 -27.46 2.82
CA ALA A 294 21.13 -27.27 1.47
C ALA A 294 20.30 -28.02 0.40
N PRO A 295 20.12 -27.45 -0.82
CA PRO A 295 19.42 -28.12 -1.90
C PRO A 295 20.33 -29.14 -2.61
N ALA A 296 19.72 -30.26 -3.01
CA ALA A 296 20.35 -31.32 -3.78
C ALA A 296 20.76 -30.85 -5.19
N SER A 297 21.92 -31.33 -5.66
CA SER A 297 22.48 -31.02 -6.97
C SER A 297 21.62 -31.55 -8.11
N SER A 298 21.23 -30.68 -9.04
CA SER A 298 20.84 -31.08 -10.40
C SER A 298 21.69 -30.31 -11.42
N THR A 299 22.39 -31.07 -12.25
CA THR A 299 23.16 -30.59 -13.39
C THR A 299 22.25 -30.36 -14.59
N ALA A 300 22.61 -29.34 -15.39
CA ALA A 300 22.13 -28.99 -16.74
C ALA A 300 20.95 -28.00 -16.85
N ARG A 301 21.29 -26.71 -16.95
CA ARG A 301 21.07 -25.84 -18.14
C ARG A 301 21.70 -24.48 -17.88
N GLU A 302 22.88 -24.24 -18.45
CA GLU A 302 23.52 -22.93 -18.49
C GLU A 302 22.70 -21.99 -19.37
N GLY A 303 22.41 -20.78 -18.87
CA GLY A 303 21.73 -19.73 -19.63
C GLY A 303 20.82 -18.78 -18.84
N LEU A 304 20.79 -18.81 -17.51
CA LEU A 304 20.00 -17.87 -16.70
C LEU A 304 20.92 -17.02 -15.81
N SER A 305 20.84 -15.71 -16.00
CA SER A 305 21.43 -14.71 -15.11
C SER A 305 20.97 -14.93 -13.67
N ARG A 306 21.90 -14.88 -12.72
CA ARG A 306 21.58 -14.83 -11.29
C ARG A 306 20.64 -13.64 -11.03
N PRO A 307 19.57 -13.79 -10.21
CA PRO A 307 18.77 -12.65 -9.79
C PRO A 307 19.67 -11.64 -9.06
N SER A 308 19.56 -10.37 -9.46
CA SER A 308 20.21 -9.25 -8.77
C SER A 308 19.79 -9.23 -7.29
N PRO A 309 20.67 -8.78 -6.37
CA PRO A 309 20.26 -8.55 -4.99
C PRO A 309 19.09 -7.57 -4.95
N ALA A 310 18.03 -7.93 -4.21
CA ALA A 310 16.81 -7.14 -4.12
C ALA A 310 17.11 -5.73 -3.63
N ASN A 311 16.58 -4.72 -4.31
CA ASN A 311 16.74 -3.32 -3.91
C ASN A 311 15.97 -3.04 -2.60
N PRO A 312 16.64 -2.66 -1.49
CA PRO A 312 15.98 -2.46 -0.19
C PRO A 312 14.97 -1.30 -0.17
N SER A 313 15.05 -0.36 -1.12
CA SER A 313 14.06 0.73 -1.30
C SER A 313 12.87 0.34 -2.18
N ALA A 314 12.85 -0.86 -2.76
CA ALA A 314 11.77 -1.31 -3.63
C ALA A 314 10.42 -1.26 -2.89
N GLY A 315 9.44 -0.65 -3.54
CA GLY A 315 8.09 -0.53 -2.99
C GLY A 315 7.94 0.50 -1.87
N SER A 316 8.88 1.45 -1.70
CA SER A 316 8.72 2.58 -0.77
C SER A 316 8.57 3.90 -1.54
N PRO A 317 7.47 4.66 -1.33
CA PRO A 317 7.28 5.94 -1.99
C PRO A 317 8.19 7.02 -1.39
N LYS A 318 8.51 8.07 -2.15
CA LYS A 318 9.39 9.18 -1.73
C LYS A 318 8.96 9.84 -0.41
N ILE A 319 7.66 9.91 -0.16
CA ILE A 319 7.05 10.51 1.03
C ILE A 319 6.57 9.47 2.07
N SER A 320 7.18 8.28 2.05
CA SER A 320 6.93 7.19 3.00
C SER A 320 6.78 7.68 4.45
N GLY A 321 5.63 7.37 5.07
CA GLY A 321 5.37 7.62 6.48
C GLY A 321 5.10 9.09 6.86
N GLN A 322 5.03 10.02 5.90
CA GLN A 322 4.72 11.41 6.20
C GLN A 322 3.25 11.60 6.61
N GLU A 323 2.99 12.63 7.43
CA GLU A 323 1.62 12.98 7.84
C GLU A 323 0.75 13.38 6.63
N PRO A 324 -0.45 12.78 6.43
CA PRO A 324 -1.29 13.04 5.25
C PRO A 324 -1.55 14.52 4.98
N GLY A 325 -1.78 15.31 6.03
CA GLY A 325 -2.10 16.74 5.93
C GLY A 325 -0.94 17.63 5.46
N THR A 326 0.29 17.13 5.41
CA THR A 326 1.47 17.89 4.95
C THR A 326 1.82 17.66 3.49
N GLN A 327 1.14 16.73 2.82
CA GLN A 327 1.49 16.27 1.48
C GLN A 327 0.73 17.04 0.40
N ALA A 328 1.40 17.35 -0.71
CA ALA A 328 0.88 18.04 -1.88
C ALA A 328 0.82 17.13 -3.11
N GLU A 329 0.16 17.56 -4.20
CA GLU A 329 -0.01 16.74 -5.41
C GLU A 329 1.31 16.30 -6.04
N LYS A 330 2.28 17.21 -6.13
CA LYS A 330 3.62 16.96 -6.68
C LYS A 330 4.39 15.83 -5.98
N ASP A 331 4.08 15.57 -4.70
CA ASP A 331 4.76 14.55 -3.91
C ASP A 331 4.40 13.13 -4.38
N TRP A 332 3.35 13.04 -5.20
CA TRP A 332 2.81 11.81 -5.76
C TRP A 332 3.08 11.65 -7.26
N GLU A 333 4.01 12.44 -7.82
CA GLU A 333 4.49 12.27 -9.19
C GLU A 333 5.62 11.22 -9.26
N ASP A 334 5.37 10.14 -9.98
CA ASP A 334 6.28 9.01 -10.14
C ASP A 334 5.94 8.27 -11.44
N ASN A 335 6.94 8.09 -12.31
CA ASN A 335 6.74 7.50 -13.64
C ASN A 335 7.10 6.02 -13.73
N ARG A 336 7.27 5.30 -12.61
CA ARG A 336 7.67 3.87 -12.63
C ARG A 336 6.72 2.97 -13.41
N TRP A 337 5.44 3.36 -13.57
CA TRP A 337 4.49 2.59 -14.38
C TRP A 337 4.89 2.52 -15.86
N GLN A 338 5.65 3.49 -16.37
CA GLN A 338 6.17 3.50 -17.73
C GLN A 338 7.15 2.34 -18.00
N GLU A 339 7.78 1.79 -16.96
CA GLU A 339 8.72 0.67 -17.03
C GLU A 339 8.03 -0.69 -16.82
N THR A 340 6.76 -0.70 -16.40
CA THR A 340 6.02 -1.92 -16.11
C THR A 340 5.70 -2.70 -17.38
N ASP A 341 5.98 -4.00 -17.38
CA ASP A 341 5.37 -4.91 -18.34
C ASP A 341 3.91 -5.17 -17.97
N VAL A 342 3.01 -4.41 -18.58
CA VAL A 342 1.55 -4.52 -18.42
C VAL A 342 0.95 -5.78 -19.09
N GLY A 343 1.78 -6.60 -19.75
CA GLY A 343 1.37 -7.78 -20.50
C GLY A 343 0.96 -7.49 -21.95
N PRO A 344 0.22 -8.38 -22.61
CA PRO A 344 -0.07 -8.30 -24.05
C PRO A 344 -1.09 -7.21 -24.42
N PHE A 345 -1.86 -6.73 -23.46
CA PHE A 345 -2.86 -5.67 -23.65
C PHE A 345 -3.05 -4.85 -22.37
N LEU A 346 -3.69 -3.69 -22.50
CA LEU A 346 -4.15 -2.86 -21.38
C LEU A 346 -5.52 -2.28 -21.71
N ALA A 347 -6.50 -2.55 -20.85
CA ALA A 347 -7.78 -1.87 -20.83
C ALA A 347 -7.65 -0.56 -20.04
N SER A 348 -8.01 0.57 -20.66
CA SER A 348 -7.90 1.89 -20.05
C SER A 348 -8.76 2.93 -20.78
N ASN A 349 -8.92 4.09 -20.17
CA ASN A 349 -9.16 5.29 -20.97
C ASN A 349 -7.96 5.48 -21.91
N LEU A 350 -8.17 5.94 -23.14
CA LEU A 350 -7.06 6.20 -24.07
C LEU A 350 -7.26 7.53 -24.77
N ARG A 351 -6.32 8.46 -24.59
CA ARG A 351 -6.36 9.75 -25.28
C ARG A 351 -5.71 9.64 -26.66
N LEU A 352 -6.47 9.96 -27.69
CA LEU A 352 -6.02 9.91 -29.08
C LEU A 352 -5.49 11.28 -29.55
N PRO A 353 -4.62 11.32 -30.58
CA PRO A 353 -4.04 12.57 -31.10
C PRO A 353 -5.06 13.57 -31.68
N ASP A 354 -6.24 13.09 -32.08
CA ASP A 354 -7.33 13.94 -32.58
C ASP A 354 -8.08 14.69 -31.46
N GLY A 355 -7.65 14.51 -30.21
CA GLY A 355 -8.24 15.11 -29.02
C GLY A 355 -9.37 14.29 -28.40
N SER A 356 -9.83 13.22 -29.06
CA SER A 356 -10.82 12.30 -28.49
C SER A 356 -10.22 11.44 -27.38
N THR A 357 -11.07 10.87 -26.53
CA THR A 357 -10.66 9.91 -25.50
C THR A 357 -11.61 8.72 -25.52
N LEU A 358 -11.06 7.52 -25.73
CA LEU A 358 -11.79 6.28 -25.59
C LEU A 358 -12.09 6.06 -24.12
N ALA A 359 -13.35 5.88 -23.75
CA ALA A 359 -13.74 5.58 -22.36
C ALA A 359 -13.55 4.09 -22.02
N LYS A 360 -13.78 3.17 -22.96
CA LYS A 360 -13.55 1.73 -22.80
C LYS A 360 -12.54 1.21 -23.83
N GLY A 361 -11.36 1.82 -23.80
CA GLY A 361 -10.26 1.48 -24.70
C GLY A 361 -9.58 0.17 -24.33
N LEU A 362 -9.30 -0.68 -25.32
CA LEU A 362 -8.44 -1.84 -25.18
C LEU A 362 -7.26 -1.72 -26.15
N SER A 363 -6.08 -1.45 -25.61
CA SER A 363 -4.84 -1.38 -26.39
C SER A 363 -4.16 -2.74 -26.40
N ILE A 364 -3.78 -3.26 -27.57
CA ILE A 364 -3.21 -4.60 -27.74
C ILE A 364 -1.86 -4.47 -28.47
N LYS A 365 -0.81 -5.11 -27.92
CA LYS A 365 0.51 -5.18 -28.55
C LYS A 365 0.48 -6.16 -29.73
N LEU A 366 1.15 -5.79 -30.84
CA LEU A 366 1.15 -6.53 -32.09
C LEU A 366 2.58 -6.85 -32.57
N GLY A 367 2.70 -7.98 -33.29
CA GLY A 367 3.95 -8.44 -33.89
C GLY A 367 4.89 -9.15 -32.90
N ARG A 368 5.87 -9.90 -33.42
CA ARG A 368 6.80 -10.70 -32.60
C ARG A 368 7.66 -9.85 -31.67
N ASN A 369 8.04 -8.65 -32.12
CA ASN A 369 8.83 -7.70 -31.34
C ASN A 369 7.96 -6.76 -30.51
N GLN A 370 6.62 -6.87 -30.57
CA GLN A 370 5.67 -6.01 -29.87
C GLN A 370 5.88 -4.50 -30.12
N ARG A 371 6.34 -4.15 -31.34
CA ARG A 371 6.66 -2.77 -31.77
C ARG A 371 5.52 -2.10 -32.55
N ALA A 372 4.30 -2.57 -32.34
CA ALA A 372 3.10 -1.93 -32.84
C ALA A 372 1.95 -2.23 -31.88
N ALA A 373 0.89 -1.43 -31.96
CA ALA A 373 -0.31 -1.66 -31.18
C ALA A 373 -1.55 -1.12 -31.86
N VAL A 374 -2.67 -1.73 -31.50
CA VAL A 374 -4.02 -1.36 -31.95
C VAL A 374 -4.88 -1.06 -30.75
N ALA A 375 -5.74 -0.05 -30.84
CA ALA A 375 -6.73 0.27 -29.84
C ALA A 375 -8.14 -0.03 -30.36
N TYR A 376 -8.92 -0.77 -29.56
CA TYR A 376 -10.34 -1.01 -29.77
C TYR A 376 -11.17 -0.15 -28.82
N ASP A 377 -12.32 0.35 -29.29
CA ASP A 377 -13.42 0.72 -28.40
C ASP A 377 -14.27 -0.52 -28.14
N THR A 378 -14.16 -1.07 -26.93
CA THR A 378 -14.88 -2.29 -26.54
C THR A 378 -16.36 -2.06 -26.24
N ALA A 379 -16.84 -0.81 -26.18
CA ALA A 379 -18.27 -0.54 -26.11
C ALA A 379 -18.93 -0.66 -27.50
N GLN A 380 -18.16 -0.40 -28.57
CA GLN A 380 -18.68 -0.35 -29.94
C GLN A 380 -18.15 -1.47 -30.85
N GLY A 381 -17.08 -2.17 -30.45
CA GLY A 381 -16.45 -3.19 -31.27
C GLY A 381 -15.65 -2.65 -32.44
N THR A 382 -15.12 -1.43 -32.32
CA THR A 382 -14.48 -0.71 -33.43
C THR A 382 -12.98 -0.53 -33.18
N VAL A 383 -12.17 -0.63 -34.24
CA VAL A 383 -10.76 -0.22 -34.20
C VAL A 383 -10.69 1.30 -34.27
N ARG A 384 -9.94 1.90 -33.35
CA ARG A 384 -9.86 3.35 -33.16
C ARG A 384 -8.51 3.96 -33.43
N ALA A 385 -7.44 3.21 -33.22
CA ALA A 385 -6.10 3.64 -33.57
C ALA A 385 -5.19 2.45 -33.84
N PHE A 386 -4.19 2.68 -34.69
CA PHE A 386 -3.07 1.77 -34.92
C PHE A 386 -1.79 2.60 -34.99
N TRP A 387 -0.76 2.17 -34.28
CA TRP A 387 0.52 2.86 -34.21
C TRP A 387 1.68 1.88 -34.13
N THR A 388 2.86 2.35 -34.53
CA THR A 388 4.12 1.62 -34.43
C THR A 388 5.01 2.21 -33.34
N GLY A 389 6.08 1.51 -32.96
CA GLY A 389 7.00 1.92 -31.89
C GLY A 389 6.52 1.49 -30.50
N ASP A 390 6.66 2.40 -29.53
CA ASP A 390 6.37 2.14 -28.12
C ASP A 390 4.87 1.93 -27.87
N PHE A 391 4.54 1.08 -26.89
CA PHE A 391 3.16 0.70 -26.62
C PHE A 391 2.31 1.88 -26.14
N LEU A 392 2.51 2.35 -24.91
CA LEU A 392 1.76 3.46 -24.34
C LEU A 392 2.70 4.39 -23.58
N LYS A 393 2.33 5.67 -23.57
CA LYS A 393 2.95 6.71 -22.75
C LYS A 393 2.04 7.06 -21.58
N PHE A 394 2.54 6.88 -20.37
CA PHE A 394 1.83 7.20 -19.14
C PHE A 394 2.22 8.58 -18.62
N ASP A 395 1.31 9.17 -17.86
CA ASP A 395 1.56 10.41 -17.12
C ASP A 395 2.12 10.06 -15.73
N PRO A 396 3.10 10.79 -15.18
CA PRO A 396 3.65 10.48 -13.86
C PRO A 396 2.71 10.85 -12.70
N ALA A 397 1.70 11.69 -12.91
CA ALA A 397 0.84 12.16 -11.82
C ALA A 397 0.11 10.99 -11.16
N ARG A 398 0.29 10.86 -9.83
CA ARG A 398 -0.31 9.79 -9.02
C ARG A 398 0.07 8.40 -9.56
N PHE A 399 1.32 8.17 -9.97
CA PHE A 399 1.74 6.90 -10.59
C PHE A 399 0.97 6.55 -11.88
N GLY A 400 0.49 7.57 -12.59
CA GLY A 400 -0.34 7.47 -13.80
C GLY A 400 -1.80 7.12 -13.57
N LEU A 401 -2.29 7.18 -12.34
CA LEU A 401 -3.64 6.73 -12.00
C LEU A 401 -4.75 7.73 -12.38
N ILE A 402 -4.43 9.00 -12.62
CA ILE A 402 -5.44 10.06 -12.84
C ILE A 402 -5.53 10.57 -14.28
N SER A 403 -4.60 10.18 -15.15
CA SER A 403 -4.50 10.69 -16.52
C SER A 403 -4.59 9.52 -17.51
N PRO A 404 -5.44 9.60 -18.54
CA PRO A 404 -5.48 8.58 -19.59
C PRO A 404 -4.11 8.45 -20.29
N PRO A 405 -3.60 7.23 -20.51
CA PRO A 405 -2.42 7.03 -21.35
C PRO A 405 -2.66 7.53 -22.79
N LYS A 406 -1.56 7.68 -23.51
CA LYS A 406 -1.52 8.03 -24.94
C LYS A 406 -0.77 6.96 -25.71
N PRO A 407 -1.02 6.80 -27.03
CA PRO A 407 -0.16 6.00 -27.90
C PRO A 407 1.32 6.40 -27.74
N GLY A 408 2.20 5.40 -27.62
CA GLY A 408 3.62 5.61 -27.32
C GLY A 408 4.49 5.98 -28.53
N GLY A 409 4.03 5.73 -29.75
CA GLY A 409 4.80 5.96 -30.97
C GLY A 409 3.99 6.53 -32.14
N PRO A 410 4.58 6.55 -33.35
CA PRO A 410 3.96 7.14 -34.54
C PRO A 410 2.63 6.49 -34.88
N ILE A 411 1.61 7.33 -35.04
CA ILE A 411 0.26 6.91 -35.38
C ILE A 411 0.19 6.64 -36.87
N GLU A 412 -0.09 5.40 -37.25
CA GLU A 412 -0.33 5.04 -38.64
C GLU A 412 -1.70 5.54 -39.07
N PHE A 413 -2.74 5.27 -38.27
CA PHE A 413 -4.05 5.87 -38.45
C PHE A 413 -4.87 5.95 -37.16
N THR A 414 -5.82 6.87 -37.16
CA THR A 414 -6.91 6.97 -36.18
C THR A 414 -8.24 6.98 -36.93
N ALA A 415 -9.24 6.33 -36.34
CA ALA A 415 -10.60 6.28 -36.84
C ALA A 415 -11.52 7.18 -36.02
N ILE A 416 -12.44 7.86 -36.69
CA ILE A 416 -13.47 8.68 -36.06
C ILE A 416 -14.49 7.82 -35.29
N ASP A 417 -15.04 8.37 -34.21
CA ASP A 417 -16.11 7.75 -33.41
C ASP A 417 -17.41 7.52 -34.20
N ALA A 418 -17.77 8.47 -35.07
CA ALA A 418 -18.99 8.43 -35.87
C ALA A 418 -18.92 9.41 -37.04
N ILE A 419 -19.68 9.13 -38.11
CA ILE A 419 -19.74 9.93 -39.34
C ILE A 419 -20.86 10.98 -39.31
N SER A 420 -21.96 10.70 -38.61
CA SER A 420 -23.12 11.59 -38.54
C SER A 420 -23.73 11.57 -37.13
N LYS A 421 -24.71 12.45 -36.87
CA LYS A 421 -25.50 12.45 -35.62
C LYS A 421 -26.49 11.28 -35.54
N GLU A 422 -26.78 10.61 -36.66
CA GLU A 422 -27.64 9.43 -36.68
C GLU A 422 -26.79 8.17 -36.57
N PRO A 423 -27.16 7.21 -35.69
CA PRO A 423 -26.38 6.00 -35.49
C PRO A 423 -26.36 5.18 -36.79
N LEU A 424 -25.15 4.83 -37.23
CA LEU A 424 -24.96 3.84 -38.28
C LEU A 424 -25.67 2.54 -37.89
N LYS A 425 -26.52 2.00 -38.78
CA LYS A 425 -27.21 0.73 -38.52
C LYS A 425 -26.24 -0.44 -38.68
N THR A 426 -25.49 -0.72 -37.63
CA THR A 426 -24.64 -1.91 -37.48
C THR A 426 -25.43 -3.04 -36.82
N SER A 427 -24.97 -4.28 -36.99
CA SER A 427 -25.51 -5.42 -36.24
C SER A 427 -25.20 -5.25 -34.75
N ASN A 428 -26.10 -5.73 -33.89
CA ASN A 428 -25.94 -5.63 -32.45
C ASN A 428 -24.60 -6.24 -32.00
N TYR A 429 -23.79 -5.46 -31.31
CA TYR A 429 -22.49 -5.86 -30.80
C TYR A 429 -22.57 -6.16 -29.31
N GLN A 430 -21.93 -7.24 -28.88
CA GLN A 430 -21.76 -7.57 -27.47
C GLN A 430 -20.37 -8.14 -27.25
N PHE A 431 -19.53 -7.45 -26.49
CA PHE A 431 -18.22 -7.99 -26.14
C PHE A 431 -18.36 -9.10 -25.09
N ARG A 432 -17.58 -10.18 -25.25
CA ARG A 432 -17.63 -11.35 -24.37
C ARG A 432 -16.34 -11.59 -23.63
N GLY A 433 -15.21 -11.12 -24.15
CA GLY A 433 -13.95 -11.19 -23.42
C GLY A 433 -12.73 -11.23 -24.29
N ILE A 434 -11.62 -11.59 -23.64
CA ILE A 434 -10.29 -11.65 -24.24
C ILE A 434 -9.68 -13.01 -23.92
N HIS A 435 -9.27 -13.73 -24.95
CA HIS A 435 -8.44 -14.92 -24.81
C HIS A 435 -6.97 -14.55 -24.96
N ARG A 436 -6.17 -14.96 -23.98
CA ARG A 436 -4.72 -14.97 -24.05
C ARG A 436 -4.27 -16.21 -24.82
N THR A 437 -3.35 -16.04 -25.76
CA THR A 437 -2.81 -17.14 -26.58
C THR A 437 -1.29 -17.09 -26.61
N ALA A 438 -0.65 -18.19 -27.01
CA ALA A 438 0.81 -18.25 -27.16
C ALA A 438 1.35 -17.25 -28.21
N SER A 439 0.53 -16.86 -29.19
CA SER A 439 0.93 -16.00 -30.31
C SER A 439 0.35 -14.58 -30.25
N GLY A 440 -0.34 -14.21 -29.17
CA GLY A 440 -0.97 -12.89 -29.02
C GLY A 440 -2.34 -12.94 -28.32
N THR A 441 -3.27 -12.13 -28.78
CA THR A 441 -4.58 -11.91 -28.16
C THR A 441 -5.70 -12.24 -29.14
N VAL A 442 -6.76 -12.89 -28.67
CA VAL A 442 -7.99 -13.11 -29.45
C VAL A 442 -9.16 -12.47 -28.72
N LEU A 443 -9.89 -11.60 -29.39
CA LEU A 443 -11.12 -10.98 -28.89
C LEU A 443 -12.30 -11.90 -29.15
N ASP A 444 -13.20 -12.02 -28.18
CA ASP A 444 -14.44 -12.79 -28.27
C ASP A 444 -15.62 -11.84 -28.11
N TYR A 445 -16.51 -11.83 -29.10
CA TYR A 445 -17.71 -11.00 -29.09
C TYR A 445 -18.81 -11.61 -29.94
N ARG A 446 -20.05 -11.14 -29.73
CA ARG A 446 -21.20 -11.44 -30.57
C ARG A 446 -21.46 -10.29 -31.52
N LEU A 447 -21.79 -10.61 -32.76
CA LEU A 447 -22.30 -9.67 -33.75
C LEU A 447 -23.61 -10.22 -34.32
N GLY A 448 -24.73 -9.54 -34.06
CA GLY A 448 -26.05 -10.09 -34.33
C GLY A 448 -26.25 -11.41 -33.57
N ASP A 449 -26.53 -12.49 -34.28
CA ASP A 449 -26.63 -13.84 -33.74
C ASP A 449 -25.33 -14.64 -33.84
N ALA A 450 -24.31 -14.20 -34.59
CA ALA A 450 -23.01 -14.87 -34.73
C ALA A 450 -22.08 -14.67 -33.55
N ASP A 451 -21.36 -15.73 -33.19
CA ASP A 451 -20.12 -15.66 -32.40
C ASP A 451 -18.95 -15.24 -33.30
N VAL A 452 -18.10 -14.33 -32.83
CA VAL A 452 -16.95 -13.84 -33.58
C VAL A 452 -15.70 -13.92 -32.71
N LEU A 453 -14.63 -14.48 -33.28
CA LEU A 453 -13.28 -14.41 -32.74
C LEU A 453 -12.42 -13.55 -33.65
N GLU A 454 -11.77 -12.54 -33.09
CA GLU A 454 -10.88 -11.65 -33.82
C GLU A 454 -9.46 -11.69 -33.27
N ALA A 455 -8.48 -12.02 -34.10
CA ALA A 455 -7.06 -12.01 -33.76
C ALA A 455 -6.35 -10.88 -34.53
N PRO A 456 -6.10 -9.70 -33.91
CA PRO A 456 -5.33 -8.65 -34.56
C PRO A 456 -3.85 -9.07 -34.70
N ALA A 457 -3.25 -8.69 -35.82
CA ALA A 457 -1.86 -8.99 -36.16
C ALA A 457 -1.22 -7.84 -36.92
N LEU A 458 0.12 -7.88 -36.98
CA LEU A 458 0.94 -6.98 -37.79
C LEU A 458 1.53 -7.76 -38.97
N GLU A 459 1.37 -7.24 -40.18
CA GLU A 459 2.15 -7.64 -41.35
C GLU A 459 3.14 -6.51 -41.69
N GLU A 460 4.44 -6.81 -41.64
CA GLU A 460 5.48 -5.88 -42.10
C GLU A 460 5.69 -6.09 -43.60
N THR A 461 5.47 -5.04 -44.39
CA THR A 461 5.43 -5.15 -45.86
C THR A 461 6.27 -4.06 -46.51
N PRO A 462 6.65 -4.21 -47.80
CA PRO A 462 7.30 -3.13 -48.55
C PRO A 462 6.48 -1.84 -48.58
N ALA A 463 5.14 -1.94 -48.47
CA ALA A 463 4.25 -0.78 -48.42
C ALA A 463 4.21 -0.10 -47.04
N GLY A 464 4.90 -0.65 -46.05
CA GLY A 464 4.84 -0.23 -44.65
C GLY A 464 4.08 -1.23 -43.75
N PRO A 465 3.83 -0.85 -42.49
CA PRO A 465 3.09 -1.67 -41.53
C PRO A 465 1.61 -1.77 -41.91
N VAL A 466 1.07 -2.99 -41.88
CA VAL A 466 -0.34 -3.28 -42.15
C VAL A 466 -0.96 -3.93 -40.91
N LEU A 467 -2.04 -3.33 -40.39
CA LEU A 467 -2.87 -3.98 -39.37
C LEU A 467 -3.73 -5.04 -40.05
N VAL A 468 -3.70 -6.27 -39.54
CA VAL A 468 -4.57 -7.35 -40.02
C VAL A 468 -5.52 -7.75 -38.91
N ARG A 469 -6.83 -7.66 -39.16
CA ARG A 469 -7.86 -8.23 -38.30
C ARG A 469 -8.23 -9.60 -38.88
N ARG A 470 -7.89 -10.68 -38.18
CA ARG A 470 -8.26 -12.04 -38.60
C ARG A 470 -9.52 -12.47 -37.89
N LEU A 471 -10.60 -12.70 -38.62
CA LEU A 471 -11.92 -13.02 -38.08
C LEU A 471 -12.26 -14.48 -38.37
N TRP A 472 -12.72 -15.17 -37.33
CA TRP A 472 -13.57 -16.35 -37.46
C TRP A 472 -14.98 -15.95 -37.05
N ILE A 473 -15.95 -16.20 -37.91
CA ILE A 473 -17.35 -15.80 -37.73
C ILE A 473 -18.19 -17.06 -37.76
N GLY A 474 -18.98 -17.29 -36.72
CA GLY A 474 -19.89 -18.42 -36.62
C GLY A 474 -21.05 -18.36 -37.63
N PRO A 475 -21.81 -19.44 -37.75
CA PRO A 475 -23.06 -19.44 -38.49
C PRO A 475 -24.01 -18.34 -38.00
N HIS A 476 -24.76 -17.74 -38.91
CA HIS A 476 -25.72 -16.67 -38.64
C HIS A 476 -26.86 -16.68 -39.66
N ALA A 477 -28.06 -16.35 -39.17
CA ALA A 477 -29.28 -16.33 -39.97
C ALA A 477 -29.54 -14.99 -40.66
N GLU A 478 -29.02 -13.89 -40.11
CA GLU A 478 -29.28 -12.53 -40.57
C GLU A 478 -27.99 -11.85 -41.08
N PRO A 479 -28.06 -10.95 -42.08
CA PRO A 479 -26.87 -10.23 -42.56
C PRO A 479 -26.13 -9.51 -41.43
N LEU A 480 -24.80 -9.59 -41.45
CA LEU A 480 -23.95 -8.95 -40.44
C LEU A 480 -23.27 -7.70 -40.98
N THR A 481 -23.57 -6.55 -40.39
CA THR A 481 -23.02 -5.25 -40.79
C THR A 481 -22.14 -4.69 -39.68
N PHE A 482 -20.87 -4.39 -39.97
CA PHE A 482 -19.94 -3.84 -38.98
C PHE A 482 -18.88 -2.92 -39.61
N ILE A 483 -18.22 -2.13 -38.77
CA ILE A 483 -17.15 -1.22 -39.18
C ILE A 483 -15.84 -2.01 -39.32
N ALA A 484 -15.28 -2.00 -40.53
CA ALA A 484 -14.03 -2.69 -40.87
C ALA A 484 -12.80 -1.84 -40.52
N THR A 485 -12.82 -0.54 -40.84
CA THR A 485 -11.77 0.41 -40.48
C THR A 485 -12.27 1.85 -40.58
N GLY A 486 -11.50 2.82 -40.09
CA GLY A 486 -11.77 4.24 -40.30
C GLY A 486 -10.50 5.10 -40.36
N HIS A 487 -10.63 6.30 -40.90
CA HIS A 487 -9.51 7.22 -41.14
C HIS A 487 -9.94 8.70 -40.99
N LEU A 488 -9.05 9.58 -40.54
CA LEU A 488 -9.29 11.03 -40.46
C LEU A 488 -9.27 11.73 -41.83
N LYS A 489 -10.06 12.81 -41.98
CA LYS A 489 -10.09 13.69 -43.17
C LYS A 489 -8.99 14.76 -43.09
N GLY A 490 -8.32 15.03 -44.20
CA GLY A 490 -7.47 16.21 -44.42
C GLY A 490 -8.08 17.15 -45.46
N THR A 491 -7.76 18.46 -45.39
CA THR A 491 -8.20 19.46 -46.37
C THR A 491 -7.82 19.01 -47.80
N ASN A 492 -8.82 18.84 -48.67
CA ASN A 492 -8.77 18.29 -50.04
C ASN A 492 -8.67 16.74 -50.16
N SER A 493 -9.70 16.04 -49.68
CA SER A 493 -9.99 14.64 -50.02
C SER A 493 -10.94 14.57 -51.22
N GLN A 494 -10.49 14.02 -52.36
CA GLN A 494 -11.38 13.55 -53.43
C GLN A 494 -11.61 12.04 -53.25
N THR A 495 -12.87 11.63 -53.16
CA THR A 495 -13.28 10.21 -53.17
C THR A 495 -13.14 9.66 -54.59
N LEU A 496 -12.19 8.77 -54.82
CA LEU A 496 -12.16 7.97 -56.06
C LEU A 496 -12.94 6.68 -55.80
N SER A 497 -14.10 6.52 -56.46
CA SER A 497 -14.87 5.28 -56.44
C SER A 497 -14.07 4.14 -57.08
N ALA A 498 -13.91 3.00 -56.40
CA ALA A 498 -13.48 1.77 -57.05
C ALA A 498 -14.69 0.94 -57.48
N GLN A 499 -14.53 0.29 -58.63
CA GLN A 499 -15.53 -0.55 -59.28
C GLN A 499 -15.80 -1.83 -58.48
N HIS A 500 -17.09 -2.16 -58.32
CA HIS A 500 -17.55 -3.49 -57.95
C HIS A 500 -17.56 -4.36 -59.21
N GLU A 501 -16.42 -4.90 -59.64
CA GLU A 501 -16.44 -5.98 -60.64
C GLU A 501 -16.17 -7.31 -59.94
N GLY A 502 -17.18 -8.18 -60.02
CA GLY A 502 -17.18 -9.51 -59.42
C GLY A 502 -15.97 -10.31 -59.90
N VAL A 503 -15.13 -10.70 -58.94
CA VAL A 503 -14.09 -11.71 -59.16
C VAL A 503 -14.54 -13.01 -58.51
N ASP A 504 -14.42 -14.05 -59.31
CA ASP A 504 -14.84 -15.43 -59.06
C ASP A 504 -14.24 -16.03 -57.77
N ALA A 505 -14.95 -17.01 -57.22
CA ALA A 505 -14.99 -17.45 -55.82
C ALA A 505 -13.76 -18.22 -55.29
N SER A 506 -12.53 -17.86 -55.65
CA SER A 506 -11.32 -18.56 -55.17
C SER A 506 -10.07 -17.72 -54.88
N THR A 507 -10.06 -16.40 -55.12
CA THR A 507 -8.93 -15.52 -54.76
C THR A 507 -9.42 -14.13 -54.33
N GLY A 508 -8.82 -13.60 -53.24
CA GLY A 508 -9.19 -12.40 -52.45
C GLY A 508 -9.91 -11.23 -53.15
N VAL A 509 -11.00 -10.77 -52.52
CA VAL A 509 -11.75 -9.57 -52.90
C VAL A 509 -11.05 -8.32 -52.35
N VAL A 510 -10.32 -7.57 -53.17
CA VAL A 510 -9.73 -6.28 -52.77
C VAL A 510 -10.81 -5.18 -52.85
N LEU A 511 -11.24 -4.67 -51.70
CA LEU A 511 -12.11 -3.49 -51.62
C LEU A 511 -11.25 -2.22 -51.68
N GLN A 512 -10.98 -1.72 -52.88
CA GLN A 512 -10.19 -0.50 -53.04
C GLN A 512 -11.01 0.74 -52.62
N GLN A 513 -10.42 1.58 -51.79
CA GLN A 513 -10.77 3.00 -51.73
C GLN A 513 -9.47 3.80 -51.85
N GLU A 514 -9.35 4.66 -52.86
CA GLU A 514 -8.28 5.65 -52.93
C GLU A 514 -8.77 6.95 -52.27
N SER A 515 -8.31 7.21 -51.04
CA SER A 515 -8.48 8.52 -50.39
C SER A 515 -7.20 9.34 -50.57
N ARG A 516 -7.14 10.19 -51.61
CA ARG A 516 -5.99 11.10 -51.82
C ARG A 516 -6.09 12.31 -50.90
N ARG A 517 -5.09 12.55 -50.05
CA ARG A 517 -4.82 13.88 -49.47
C ARG A 517 -3.87 14.66 -50.41
N ILE A 518 -4.37 15.72 -51.06
CA ILE A 518 -3.50 16.79 -51.60
C ILE A 518 -3.42 17.88 -50.53
N SER A 519 -2.53 17.71 -49.54
CA SER A 519 -2.12 18.82 -48.68
C SER A 519 -0.73 19.29 -49.08
N SER A 520 -0.69 20.33 -49.91
CA SER A 520 0.00 21.61 -49.71
C SER A 520 1.23 21.82 -48.84
N ASN A 521 1.74 20.88 -48.05
CA ASN A 521 2.64 21.20 -46.94
C ASN A 521 3.65 20.07 -46.75
N SER A 522 4.78 20.13 -47.47
CA SER A 522 6.06 19.42 -47.28
C SER A 522 6.12 17.90 -46.98
N GLU A 523 5.01 17.21 -46.75
CA GLU A 523 4.87 15.76 -46.58
C GLU A 523 3.99 15.23 -47.72
N GLY A 524 4.47 14.28 -48.51
CA GLY A 524 3.83 13.83 -49.75
C GLY A 524 2.42 13.23 -49.62
N THR A 525 1.80 12.85 -50.75
CA THR A 525 0.44 12.30 -50.81
C THR A 525 0.31 10.96 -50.07
N VAL A 526 -0.61 10.86 -49.10
CA VAL A 526 -0.92 9.65 -48.31
C VAL A 526 -2.26 9.05 -48.77
N ALA A 527 -2.35 7.72 -48.81
CA ALA A 527 -3.54 6.93 -49.11
C ALA A 527 -3.90 6.02 -47.91
N SER A 528 -5.18 5.69 -47.77
CA SER A 528 -5.67 4.65 -46.84
C SER A 528 -6.41 3.59 -47.65
N ALA A 529 -6.24 2.31 -47.33
CA ALA A 529 -6.85 1.21 -48.07
C ALA A 529 -7.24 0.04 -47.16
N LEU A 530 -8.23 -0.74 -47.60
CA LEU A 530 -8.73 -1.94 -46.93
C LEU A 530 -8.66 -3.15 -47.87
N GLY A 531 -7.84 -4.13 -47.55
CA GLY A 531 -7.86 -5.43 -48.22
C GLY A 531 -8.79 -6.39 -47.52
N VAL A 532 -9.56 -7.20 -48.26
CA VAL A 532 -10.36 -8.28 -47.69
C VAL A 532 -9.97 -9.61 -48.33
N SER A 533 -9.65 -10.61 -47.52
CA SER A 533 -9.38 -11.97 -48.00
C SER A 533 -10.32 -12.93 -47.30
N GLY A 534 -10.85 -13.93 -48.02
CA GLY A 534 -11.75 -14.93 -47.46
C GLY A 534 -13.08 -15.06 -48.21
N GLN A 535 -14.16 -15.34 -47.48
CA GLN A 535 -15.51 -15.57 -48.02
C GLN A 535 -16.11 -14.29 -48.66
N PRO A 536 -17.08 -14.42 -49.59
CA PRO A 536 -17.68 -13.27 -50.28
C PRO A 536 -18.31 -12.26 -49.33
N VAL A 537 -17.99 -10.98 -49.52
CA VAL A 537 -18.66 -9.85 -48.86
C VAL A 537 -19.83 -9.40 -49.73
N ARG A 538 -21.02 -9.24 -49.14
CA ARG A 538 -22.25 -8.81 -49.87
C ARG A 538 -22.07 -7.43 -50.50
N SER A 539 -21.61 -6.51 -49.68
CA SER A 539 -21.46 -5.11 -50.03
C SER A 539 -20.47 -4.47 -49.07
N SER A 540 -19.68 -3.55 -49.59
CA SER A 540 -18.93 -2.61 -48.78
C SER A 540 -19.38 -1.20 -49.07
N GLN A 541 -19.47 -0.39 -48.02
CA GLN A 541 -19.83 1.01 -48.15
C GLN A 541 -18.81 1.87 -47.44
N SER A 542 -18.23 2.80 -48.19
CA SER A 542 -17.47 3.89 -47.61
C SER A 542 -18.40 5.03 -47.23
N LEU A 543 -18.33 5.45 -45.98
CA LEU A 543 -19.09 6.58 -45.47
C LEU A 543 -18.09 7.67 -45.06
N ASN A 544 -18.38 8.94 -45.37
CA ASN A 544 -17.45 10.05 -45.17
C ASN A 544 -18.14 11.23 -44.48
N SER A 545 -17.37 11.96 -43.65
CA SER A 545 -17.74 13.17 -42.92
C SER A 545 -16.64 14.22 -42.98
N ASP A 546 -16.88 15.41 -42.43
CA ASP A 546 -15.84 16.44 -42.28
C ASP A 546 -14.70 16.07 -41.33
N ARG A 547 -14.89 15.05 -40.49
CA ARG A 547 -13.87 14.59 -39.53
C ARG A 547 -13.09 13.38 -40.01
N GLY A 548 -13.58 12.66 -41.03
CA GLY A 548 -13.02 11.40 -41.48
C GLY A 548 -14.03 10.49 -42.18
N GLY A 549 -13.60 9.29 -42.56
CA GLY A 549 -14.43 8.25 -43.14
C GLY A 549 -14.30 6.90 -42.43
N ILE A 550 -15.27 6.03 -42.66
CA ILE A 550 -15.24 4.63 -42.21
C ILE A 550 -15.63 3.71 -43.37
N GLU A 551 -15.10 2.50 -43.31
CA GLU A 551 -15.47 1.41 -44.20
C GLU A 551 -16.38 0.43 -43.47
N VAL A 552 -17.54 0.16 -44.06
CA VAL A 552 -18.55 -0.75 -43.53
C VAL A 552 -18.58 -2.00 -44.41
N ILE A 553 -18.56 -3.17 -43.78
CA ILE A 553 -18.71 -4.47 -44.45
C ILE A 553 -20.04 -5.08 -44.05
N THR A 554 -20.75 -5.64 -45.03
CA THR A 554 -21.93 -6.48 -44.82
C THR A 554 -21.66 -7.90 -45.30
N LEU A 555 -21.90 -8.90 -44.45
CA LEU A 555 -21.81 -10.33 -44.79
C LEU A 555 -23.21 -10.89 -45.02
N GLU A 556 -23.34 -11.82 -45.97
CA GLU A 556 -24.58 -12.58 -46.16
C GLU A 556 -24.72 -13.68 -45.11
N PRO A 557 -25.96 -14.04 -44.72
CA PRO A 557 -26.26 -15.19 -43.88
C PRO A 557 -25.50 -16.44 -44.31
N SER A 558 -24.98 -17.18 -43.33
CA SER A 558 -24.20 -18.39 -43.59
C SER A 558 -24.53 -19.49 -42.58
N LYS A 559 -24.76 -20.70 -43.09
CA LYS A 559 -24.91 -21.92 -42.26
C LYS A 559 -23.58 -22.49 -41.80
N GLU A 560 -22.50 -22.15 -42.48
CA GLU A 560 -21.13 -22.57 -42.16
C GLU A 560 -20.33 -21.40 -41.57
N PRO A 561 -19.35 -21.68 -40.70
CA PRO A 561 -18.44 -20.64 -40.23
C PRO A 561 -17.65 -19.99 -41.37
N GLN A 562 -17.49 -18.67 -41.30
CA GLN A 562 -16.73 -17.89 -42.27
C GLN A 562 -15.39 -17.43 -41.69
N ARG A 563 -14.42 -17.20 -42.58
CA ARG A 563 -13.11 -16.64 -42.24
C ARG A 563 -12.83 -15.43 -43.12
N LEU A 564 -12.41 -14.34 -42.49
CA LEU A 564 -12.07 -13.09 -43.16
C LEU A 564 -10.78 -12.52 -42.56
N ASP A 565 -9.87 -12.06 -43.41
CA ASP A 565 -8.75 -11.21 -43.00
C ASP A 565 -8.99 -9.79 -43.56
N LEU A 566 -9.04 -8.80 -42.67
CA LEU A 566 -9.17 -7.39 -43.02
C LEU A 566 -7.81 -6.71 -42.86
N ARG A 567 -7.20 -6.30 -43.97
CA ARG A 567 -5.90 -5.62 -44.02
C ARG A 567 -6.11 -4.11 -44.07
N CYS A 568 -5.88 -3.43 -42.97
CA CYS A 568 -6.01 -1.98 -42.85
C CYS A 568 -4.64 -1.33 -43.02
N TRP A 569 -4.49 -0.51 -44.06
CA TRP A 569 -3.23 0.16 -44.39
C TRP A 569 -3.43 1.66 -44.57
N ARG A 570 -2.42 2.43 -44.15
CA ARG A 570 -2.27 3.84 -44.48
C ARG A 570 -0.80 4.12 -44.76
N GLY A 571 -0.50 4.78 -45.86
CA GLY A 571 0.88 5.02 -46.27
C GLY A 571 0.99 5.92 -47.50
N PRO A 572 2.20 6.17 -48.00
CA PRO A 572 2.39 7.05 -49.15
C PRO A 572 1.76 6.44 -50.41
N THR A 573 1.17 7.29 -51.26
CA THR A 573 0.36 6.83 -52.41
C THR A 573 1.16 5.99 -53.40
N ASN A 574 2.47 6.23 -53.53
CA ASN A 574 3.36 5.43 -54.38
C ASN A 574 3.54 3.97 -53.90
N ALA A 575 3.21 3.66 -52.65
CA ALA A 575 3.26 2.32 -52.08
C ALA A 575 1.93 1.55 -52.22
N LEU A 576 0.85 2.20 -52.71
CA LEU A 576 -0.47 1.57 -52.83
C LEU A 576 -0.47 0.35 -53.77
N ALA A 577 0.29 0.39 -54.87
CA ALA A 577 0.41 -0.75 -55.78
C ALA A 577 1.03 -1.99 -55.10
N GLN A 578 1.96 -1.78 -54.17
CA GLN A 578 2.57 -2.85 -53.39
C GLN A 578 1.56 -3.44 -52.39
N PHE A 579 0.75 -2.59 -51.76
CA PHE A 579 -0.36 -3.05 -50.89
C PHE A 579 -1.42 -3.84 -51.67
N ASN A 580 -1.78 -3.40 -52.88
CA ASN A 580 -2.70 -4.15 -53.74
C ASN A 580 -2.15 -5.54 -54.10
N THR A 581 -0.86 -5.59 -54.45
CA THR A 581 -0.17 -6.85 -54.74
C THR A 581 -0.17 -7.77 -53.53
N LEU A 582 0.09 -7.24 -52.33
CA LEU A 582 0.00 -7.99 -51.07
C LEU A 582 -1.38 -8.64 -50.91
N CYS A 583 -2.46 -7.87 -51.06
CA CYS A 583 -3.82 -8.37 -50.89
C CYS A 583 -4.23 -9.45 -51.90
N GLN A 584 -3.61 -9.46 -53.08
CA GLN A 584 -3.82 -10.48 -54.12
C GLN A 584 -2.97 -11.74 -53.92
N THR A 585 -1.83 -11.62 -53.22
CA THR A 585 -0.84 -12.70 -53.10
C THR A 585 -0.87 -13.40 -51.75
N VAL A 586 -1.28 -12.71 -50.68
CA VAL A 586 -1.32 -13.25 -49.33
C VAL A 586 -2.72 -13.79 -49.01
N GLY A 587 -2.79 -15.09 -48.73
CA GLY A 587 -4.02 -15.76 -48.31
C GLY A 587 -4.46 -15.41 -46.88
N LEU A 588 -5.43 -16.19 -46.39
CA LEU A 588 -5.87 -16.13 -44.99
C LEU A 588 -4.74 -16.54 -44.04
N GLY A 589 -4.56 -15.78 -42.96
CA GLY A 589 -3.62 -16.08 -41.89
C GLY A 589 -4.07 -17.22 -40.99
N ALA A 590 -3.58 -17.24 -39.75
CA ALA A 590 -3.99 -18.24 -38.77
C ALA A 590 -5.50 -18.12 -38.44
N ASN A 591 -6.16 -19.26 -38.27
CA ASN A 591 -7.56 -19.31 -37.84
C ASN A 591 -7.65 -18.95 -36.34
N PRO A 592 -8.38 -17.88 -35.94
CA PRO A 592 -8.51 -17.49 -34.54
C PRO A 592 -8.94 -18.63 -33.61
N LYS A 593 -9.81 -19.55 -34.07
CA LYS A 593 -10.22 -20.72 -33.28
C LYS A 593 -9.07 -21.64 -32.90
N ASP A 594 -8.07 -21.80 -33.78
CA ASP A 594 -6.94 -22.67 -33.52
C ASP A 594 -5.93 -22.03 -32.56
N LEU A 595 -5.95 -20.71 -32.41
CA LEU A 595 -5.10 -19.97 -31.48
C LEU A 595 -5.54 -20.13 -30.02
N LEU A 596 -6.78 -20.53 -29.76
CA LEU A 596 -7.33 -20.71 -28.41
C LEU A 596 -6.74 -21.93 -27.68
N LYS A 597 -5.96 -22.78 -28.35
CA LYS A 597 -5.43 -24.03 -27.79
C LYS A 597 -4.09 -23.81 -27.09
N ASN A 598 -3.97 -24.36 -25.88
CA ASN A 598 -2.70 -24.52 -25.15
C ASN A 598 -1.86 -23.24 -24.99
N PRO A 599 -2.39 -22.15 -24.41
CA PRO A 599 -1.49 -21.12 -23.88
C PRO A 599 -0.56 -21.78 -22.86
N SER A 600 0.73 -21.45 -22.90
CA SER A 600 1.70 -21.88 -21.88
C SER A 600 1.82 -20.80 -20.82
N ALA A 601 2.03 -21.20 -19.57
CA ALA A 601 2.38 -20.28 -18.49
C ALA A 601 3.52 -19.33 -18.93
N GLN A 602 3.32 -18.03 -18.73
CA GLN A 602 4.21 -16.95 -19.15
C GLN A 602 5.03 -16.39 -17.99
N TRP A 603 4.53 -16.51 -16.76
CA TRP A 603 5.10 -15.84 -15.61
C TRP A 603 5.73 -16.85 -14.66
N GLN A 604 6.95 -16.55 -14.22
CA GLN A 604 7.62 -17.33 -13.19
C GLN A 604 6.97 -17.11 -11.82
N THR A 605 6.90 -18.15 -11.01
CA THR A 605 6.50 -17.99 -9.60
C THR A 605 7.61 -17.30 -8.82
N LEU A 606 7.29 -16.24 -8.10
CA LEU A 606 8.21 -15.57 -7.17
C LEU A 606 8.01 -16.09 -5.76
N THR A 607 9.09 -16.17 -4.98
CA THR A 607 9.03 -16.59 -3.58
C THR A 607 9.41 -15.44 -2.67
N THR A 608 8.62 -15.18 -1.64
CA THR A 608 8.93 -14.22 -0.57
C THR A 608 8.74 -14.88 0.79
N ARG A 609 9.16 -14.19 1.86
CA ARG A 609 8.94 -14.60 3.24
C ARG A 609 8.10 -13.55 3.94
N GLY A 610 7.02 -13.96 4.60
CA GLY A 610 6.22 -13.08 5.43
C GLY A 610 6.81 -12.88 6.83
N GLN A 611 6.21 -11.98 7.57
CA GLN A 611 6.58 -11.63 8.94
C GLN A 611 5.35 -11.77 9.82
N ARG A 612 5.40 -12.65 10.80
CA ARG A 612 4.32 -12.80 11.76
C ARG A 612 4.37 -11.66 12.78
N GLY A 613 3.24 -11.01 13.01
CA GLY A 613 3.09 -10.01 14.05
C GLY A 613 3.20 -10.63 15.44
N ALA A 614 3.75 -9.88 16.39
CA ALA A 614 3.80 -10.29 17.78
C ALA A 614 2.37 -10.34 18.36
N ASP A 615 2.08 -11.37 19.15
CA ASP A 615 0.79 -11.49 19.83
C ASP A 615 0.80 -10.66 21.11
N THR A 616 1.10 -9.36 21.03
CA THR A 616 1.17 -8.47 22.20
C THR A 616 -0.22 -8.01 22.66
N ASP A 617 -1.16 -7.85 21.72
CA ASP A 617 -2.53 -7.38 21.94
C ASP A 617 -3.59 -8.38 21.41
N PHE A 618 -4.89 -8.08 21.53
CA PHE A 618 -6.00 -8.93 21.06
C PHE A 618 -6.07 -9.06 19.53
N LEU A 619 -5.44 -8.15 18.79
CA LEU A 619 -5.15 -8.29 17.37
C LEU A 619 -3.64 -8.32 17.14
N ALA A 620 -3.22 -9.11 16.16
CA ALA A 620 -1.86 -9.10 15.61
C ALA A 620 -1.93 -8.96 14.09
N VAL A 621 -1.02 -8.18 13.52
CA VAL A 621 -0.93 -7.97 12.07
C VAL A 621 0.32 -8.65 11.54
N ASP A 622 0.13 -9.68 10.72
CA ASP A 622 1.20 -10.33 9.97
C ASP A 622 1.34 -9.67 8.60
N THR A 623 2.57 -9.59 8.09
CA THR A 623 2.89 -9.08 6.76
C THR A 623 3.18 -10.23 5.81
N LEU A 624 2.38 -10.35 4.75
CA LEU A 624 2.70 -11.23 3.62
C LEU A 624 3.50 -10.41 2.63
N THR A 625 4.84 -10.49 2.73
CA THR A 625 5.76 -9.63 1.97
C THR A 625 5.50 -9.75 0.48
N MET A 626 5.15 -8.63 -0.16
CA MET A 626 4.94 -8.57 -1.60
C MET A 626 6.29 -8.52 -2.35
N PRO A 627 6.39 -9.10 -3.56
CA PRO A 627 7.61 -9.05 -4.36
C PRO A 627 7.79 -7.67 -5.05
N TYR A 628 8.05 -6.61 -4.26
CA TYR A 628 8.17 -5.24 -4.78
C TYR A 628 9.27 -5.08 -5.84
N ASP A 629 10.37 -5.82 -5.72
CA ASP A 629 11.35 -5.99 -6.78
C ASP A 629 10.99 -7.25 -7.57
N ASN A 630 10.36 -7.07 -8.73
CA ASN A 630 9.95 -8.16 -9.60
C ASN A 630 10.44 -7.95 -11.05
N PRO A 631 10.57 -9.04 -11.83
CA PRO A 631 11.09 -9.00 -13.20
C PRO A 631 10.29 -8.11 -14.17
N TRP A 632 9.00 -7.92 -13.89
CA TRP A 632 8.08 -7.17 -14.75
C TRP A 632 7.96 -5.70 -14.36
N LYS A 633 8.69 -5.26 -13.33
CA LYS A 633 8.55 -3.92 -12.74
C LYS A 633 7.09 -3.57 -12.45
N ALA A 634 6.29 -4.58 -12.09
CA ALA A 634 4.89 -4.43 -11.74
C ALA A 634 4.77 -3.65 -10.43
N LEU A 635 3.91 -2.63 -10.43
CA LEU A 635 3.60 -1.84 -9.25
C LEU A 635 2.57 -2.57 -8.39
N LEU A 636 2.95 -2.89 -7.15
CA LEU A 636 2.16 -3.72 -6.23
C LEU A 636 1.26 -2.89 -5.33
N PHE A 637 0.44 -2.03 -5.93
CA PHE A 637 -0.55 -1.18 -5.26
C PHE A 637 -1.82 -2.01 -4.99
N GLY A 638 -1.86 -2.74 -3.88
CA GLY A 638 -2.95 -3.66 -3.54
C GLY A 638 -4.31 -2.95 -3.39
N SER A 639 -5.31 -3.44 -4.11
CA SER A 639 -6.64 -2.80 -4.20
C SER A 639 -7.83 -3.72 -4.06
N GLY A 640 -7.59 -5.02 -3.90
CA GLY A 640 -8.59 -6.03 -3.65
C GLY A 640 -7.92 -7.32 -3.22
N VAL A 641 -8.55 -8.03 -2.29
CA VAL A 641 -8.11 -9.35 -1.84
C VAL A 641 -9.33 -10.21 -1.55
N ASP A 642 -9.27 -11.46 -1.97
CA ASP A 642 -10.18 -12.49 -1.49
C ASP A 642 -9.49 -13.86 -1.53
N LEU A 643 -10.06 -14.85 -0.84
CA LEU A 643 -9.44 -16.15 -0.65
C LEU A 643 -10.32 -17.29 -1.15
N THR A 644 -9.68 -18.30 -1.71
CA THR A 644 -10.32 -19.59 -1.99
C THR A 644 -10.45 -20.42 -0.71
N PRO A 645 -11.37 -21.40 -0.65
CA PRO A 645 -11.56 -22.25 0.54
C PRO A 645 -10.31 -23.04 0.98
N ASP A 646 -9.40 -23.36 0.06
CA ASP A 646 -8.11 -23.99 0.35
C ASP A 646 -7.07 -23.00 0.93
N GLY A 647 -7.37 -21.71 0.98
CA GLY A 647 -6.56 -20.67 1.61
C GLY A 647 -5.57 -19.98 0.68
N ALA A 648 -5.65 -20.17 -0.65
CA ALA A 648 -4.93 -19.31 -1.58
C ALA A 648 -5.58 -17.92 -1.62
N ALA A 649 -4.78 -16.87 -1.63
CA ALA A 649 -5.28 -15.50 -1.78
C ALA A 649 -5.13 -15.04 -3.23
N TYR A 650 -6.11 -14.31 -3.73
CA TYR A 650 -5.99 -13.53 -4.95
C TYR A 650 -5.96 -12.05 -4.59
N VAL A 651 -5.01 -11.31 -5.16
CA VAL A 651 -4.82 -9.88 -4.90
C VAL A 651 -4.80 -9.12 -6.22
N CYS A 652 -5.70 -8.16 -6.41
CA CYS A 652 -5.60 -7.24 -7.55
C CYS A 652 -4.82 -5.98 -7.18
N THR A 653 -4.17 -5.38 -8.18
CA THR A 653 -3.47 -4.09 -8.05
C THR A 653 -4.16 -3.02 -8.88
N ILE A 654 -4.06 -1.76 -8.44
CA ILE A 654 -4.66 -0.61 -9.16
C ILE A 654 -4.12 -0.49 -10.60
N HIS A 655 -2.91 -0.98 -10.87
CA HIS A 655 -2.26 -0.87 -12.18
C HIS A 655 -2.64 -1.97 -13.18
N GLY A 656 -3.55 -2.90 -12.81
CA GLY A 656 -4.16 -3.84 -13.76
C GLY A 656 -3.79 -5.30 -13.58
N ASP A 657 -3.07 -5.65 -12.52
CA ASP A 657 -2.63 -7.02 -12.27
C ASP A 657 -3.52 -7.75 -11.28
N VAL A 658 -3.52 -9.09 -11.38
CA VAL A 658 -3.99 -10.01 -10.34
C VAL A 658 -2.90 -11.00 -10.02
N TRP A 659 -2.66 -11.24 -8.75
CA TRP A 659 -1.66 -12.17 -8.23
C TRP A 659 -2.35 -13.25 -7.41
N ARG A 660 -1.97 -14.51 -7.66
CA ARG A 660 -2.31 -15.64 -6.81
C ARG A 660 -1.19 -15.86 -5.81
N VAL A 661 -1.54 -15.95 -4.53
CA VAL A 661 -0.61 -16.14 -3.41
C VAL A 661 -0.93 -17.46 -2.72
N THR A 662 0.05 -18.35 -2.65
CA THR A 662 -0.04 -19.66 -1.99
C THR A 662 1.07 -19.82 -0.96
N GLY A 663 1.04 -20.90 -0.16
CA GLY A 663 1.98 -21.11 0.95
C GLY A 663 1.66 -20.27 2.19
N ILE A 664 0.42 -19.76 2.30
CA ILE A 664 0.00 -18.96 3.44
C ILE A 664 -0.30 -19.89 4.62
N ASP A 665 0.63 -19.94 5.57
CA ASP A 665 0.50 -20.70 6.82
C ASP A 665 0.81 -19.83 8.05
N ASP A 666 0.93 -20.43 9.24
CA ASP A 666 1.25 -19.70 10.47
C ASP A 666 2.71 -19.23 10.53
N SER A 667 3.60 -19.92 9.82
CA SER A 667 5.04 -19.67 9.82
C SER A 667 5.44 -18.55 8.87
N LEU A 668 4.67 -18.38 7.78
CA LEU A 668 4.92 -17.46 6.65
C LEU A 668 6.34 -17.57 6.07
N GLN A 669 6.99 -18.73 6.19
CA GLN A 669 8.40 -18.89 5.80
C GLN A 669 8.59 -18.87 4.27
N GLU A 670 7.59 -19.31 3.51
CA GLU A 670 7.62 -19.43 2.05
C GLU A 670 6.26 -19.06 1.44
N LEU A 671 6.15 -17.86 0.90
CA LEU A 671 4.99 -17.36 0.15
C LEU A 671 5.29 -17.43 -1.35
N LYS A 672 4.40 -18.02 -2.12
CA LYS A 672 4.54 -18.16 -3.57
C LYS A 672 3.57 -17.23 -4.29
N TRP A 673 4.12 -16.29 -5.05
CA TRP A 673 3.41 -15.29 -5.84
C TRP A 673 3.45 -15.66 -7.31
N GLN A 674 2.30 -15.95 -7.89
CA GLN A 674 2.13 -16.18 -9.32
C GLN A 674 1.30 -15.02 -9.88
N ARG A 675 1.80 -14.34 -10.91
CA ARG A 675 0.99 -13.37 -11.65
C ARG A 675 -0.10 -14.18 -12.36
N PHE A 676 -1.37 -13.89 -12.07
CA PHE A 676 -2.52 -14.63 -12.58
C PHE A 676 -3.13 -13.94 -13.80
N ALA A 677 -3.20 -12.61 -13.77
CA ALA A 677 -3.71 -11.80 -14.88
C ALA A 677 -3.04 -10.43 -14.91
N THR A 678 -3.03 -9.80 -16.07
CA THR A 678 -2.53 -8.43 -16.31
C THR A 678 -3.48 -7.65 -17.21
N GLY A 679 -3.28 -6.33 -17.32
CA GLY A 679 -3.92 -5.50 -18.33
C GLY A 679 -5.37 -5.09 -18.04
N LEU A 680 -5.87 -5.33 -16.82
CA LEU A 680 -7.22 -4.94 -16.42
C LEU A 680 -7.34 -3.42 -16.18
N PHE A 681 -8.53 -2.87 -16.36
CA PHE A 681 -8.75 -1.42 -16.23
C PHE A 681 -8.94 -0.99 -14.78
N GLN A 682 -7.85 -0.54 -14.18
CA GLN A 682 -7.80 0.03 -12.84
C GLN A 682 -8.59 -0.77 -11.78
N PRO A 683 -8.22 -2.04 -11.52
CA PRO A 683 -8.92 -2.90 -10.57
C PRO A 683 -9.00 -2.29 -9.18
N LEU A 684 -10.21 -2.15 -8.62
CA LEU A 684 -10.44 -1.60 -7.28
C LEU A 684 -11.43 -2.45 -6.45
N GLY A 685 -11.60 -3.71 -6.84
CA GLY A 685 -12.39 -4.72 -6.15
C GLY A 685 -12.16 -6.12 -6.73
N LEU A 686 -12.14 -7.12 -5.87
CA LEU A 686 -11.96 -8.53 -6.24
C LEU A 686 -12.77 -9.41 -5.29
N LYS A 687 -13.44 -10.44 -5.83
CA LYS A 687 -14.08 -11.50 -5.06
C LYS A 687 -13.85 -12.87 -5.68
N VAL A 688 -13.76 -13.88 -4.83
CA VAL A 688 -13.77 -15.28 -5.21
C VAL A 688 -15.17 -15.86 -4.96
N ARG A 689 -15.76 -16.44 -5.99
CA ARG A 689 -17.06 -17.13 -5.92
C ARG A 689 -16.93 -18.48 -6.63
N ASP A 690 -17.23 -19.56 -5.93
CA ASP A 690 -17.12 -20.94 -6.44
C ASP A 690 -15.74 -21.26 -7.04
N GLY A 691 -14.68 -20.76 -6.40
CA GLY A 691 -13.30 -20.91 -6.87
C GLY A 691 -12.93 -20.05 -8.09
N GLN A 692 -13.88 -19.27 -8.64
CA GLN A 692 -13.66 -18.36 -9.75
C GLN A 692 -13.34 -16.95 -9.26
N VAL A 693 -12.42 -16.28 -9.94
CA VAL A 693 -11.98 -14.93 -9.58
C VAL A 693 -12.75 -13.89 -10.40
N TYR A 694 -13.41 -12.97 -9.71
CA TYR A 694 -14.14 -11.84 -10.29
C TYR A 694 -13.43 -10.54 -9.91
N VAL A 695 -13.18 -9.69 -10.90
CA VAL A 695 -12.43 -8.44 -10.73
C VAL A 695 -13.23 -7.29 -11.30
N LEU A 696 -13.40 -6.25 -10.50
CA LEU A 696 -14.05 -5.01 -10.90
C LEU A 696 -13.02 -4.05 -11.51
N GLY A 697 -13.16 -3.77 -12.81
CA GLY A 697 -12.50 -2.65 -13.47
C GLY A 697 -13.46 -1.48 -13.70
N ARG A 698 -12.93 -0.35 -14.19
CA ARG A 698 -13.77 0.83 -14.53
C ARG A 698 -14.72 0.59 -15.70
N ASP A 699 -14.50 -0.46 -16.49
CA ASP A 699 -15.27 -0.79 -17.69
C ASP A 699 -16.24 -1.96 -17.52
N ARG A 700 -15.91 -2.95 -16.67
CA ARG A 700 -16.68 -4.18 -16.49
C ARG A 700 -16.33 -4.92 -15.19
N ILE A 701 -17.16 -5.91 -14.84
CA ILE A 701 -16.76 -7.01 -13.97
C ILE A 701 -16.23 -8.13 -14.87
N THR A 702 -14.96 -8.51 -14.67
CA THR A 702 -14.28 -9.57 -15.43
C THR A 702 -14.24 -10.84 -14.59
N ARG A 703 -14.68 -11.96 -15.15
CA ARG A 703 -14.41 -13.30 -14.62
C ARG A 703 -13.14 -13.84 -15.25
N LEU A 704 -12.12 -14.09 -14.44
CA LEU A 704 -10.84 -14.64 -14.90
C LEU A 704 -10.89 -16.16 -14.85
N ARG A 705 -10.63 -16.80 -16.00
CA ARG A 705 -10.69 -18.25 -16.15
C ARG A 705 -9.34 -18.81 -16.59
N ASP A 706 -8.78 -19.64 -15.73
CA ASP A 706 -7.69 -20.55 -16.05
C ASP A 706 -8.31 -21.79 -16.73
N LEU A 707 -8.04 -21.96 -18.04
CA LEU A 707 -8.67 -23.01 -18.84
C LEU A 707 -7.80 -24.26 -18.93
N ASN A 708 -6.51 -24.15 -18.63
CA ASN A 708 -5.52 -25.22 -18.72
C ASN A 708 -4.97 -25.67 -17.35
N ASN A 709 -5.37 -25.02 -16.26
CA ASN A 709 -4.91 -25.20 -14.88
C ASN A 709 -3.41 -24.93 -14.67
N ASP A 710 -2.82 -24.00 -15.42
CA ASP A 710 -1.41 -23.62 -15.27
C ASP A 710 -1.16 -22.53 -14.21
N GLY A 711 -2.24 -22.02 -13.59
CA GLY A 711 -2.17 -20.95 -12.60
C GLY A 711 -2.15 -19.54 -13.20
N GLU A 712 -2.59 -19.38 -14.46
CA GLU A 712 -2.77 -18.12 -15.16
C GLU A 712 -4.17 -18.02 -15.80
N ALA A 713 -4.68 -16.80 -15.96
CA ALA A 713 -5.95 -16.59 -16.65
C ALA A 713 -5.75 -16.65 -18.18
N ASP A 714 -6.49 -17.54 -18.82
CA ASP A 714 -6.52 -17.69 -20.28
C ASP A 714 -7.67 -16.93 -20.91
N PHE A 715 -8.80 -16.86 -20.21
CA PHE A 715 -9.99 -16.15 -20.68
C PHE A 715 -10.47 -15.12 -19.66
N TYR A 716 -10.47 -13.87 -20.11
CA TYR A 716 -10.94 -12.69 -19.40
C TYR A 716 -12.38 -12.47 -19.81
N GLU A 717 -13.28 -13.21 -19.19
CA GLU A 717 -14.69 -13.22 -19.55
C GLU A 717 -15.39 -11.97 -19.03
N SER A 718 -16.16 -11.33 -19.90
CA SER A 718 -17.00 -10.18 -19.59
C SER A 718 -18.24 -10.66 -18.84
N PHE A 719 -18.21 -10.63 -17.50
CA PHE A 719 -19.34 -11.06 -16.68
C PHE A 719 -20.44 -9.99 -16.64
N PHE A 720 -20.06 -8.72 -16.55
CA PHE A 720 -21.01 -7.59 -16.55
C PHE A 720 -20.39 -6.34 -17.17
N GLU A 721 -21.02 -5.79 -18.21
CA GLU A 721 -20.51 -4.63 -18.98
C GLU A 721 -21.24 -3.32 -18.70
N GLY A 722 -22.33 -3.35 -17.92
CA GLY A 722 -23.22 -2.21 -17.68
C GLY A 722 -22.66 -1.15 -16.71
N ILE A 723 -21.34 -1.04 -16.62
CA ILE A 723 -20.64 0.02 -15.88
C ILE A 723 -20.50 1.23 -16.79
N ASP A 724 -20.95 2.39 -16.32
CA ASP A 724 -20.83 3.64 -17.05
C ASP A 724 -19.45 4.28 -16.79
N THR A 725 -18.53 4.11 -17.72
CA THR A 725 -17.16 4.62 -17.57
C THR A 725 -17.05 6.10 -17.90
N SER A 726 -16.42 6.87 -17.02
CA SER A 726 -16.07 8.28 -17.26
C SER A 726 -14.61 8.42 -17.71
N THR A 727 -14.35 9.46 -18.50
CA THR A 727 -12.99 9.87 -18.89
C THR A 727 -12.29 10.74 -17.83
N GLY A 728 -13.00 11.13 -16.77
CA GLY A 728 -12.47 11.91 -15.64
C GLY A 728 -11.46 11.13 -14.79
N GLY A 729 -10.46 11.86 -14.27
CA GLY A 729 -9.35 11.30 -13.51
C GLY A 729 -9.68 10.87 -12.07
N HIS A 730 -10.79 11.34 -11.51
CA HIS A 730 -11.23 11.02 -10.14
C HIS A 730 -12.52 10.18 -10.07
N ASP A 731 -13.02 9.70 -11.22
CA ASP A 731 -14.29 8.98 -11.31
C ASP A 731 -14.07 7.46 -11.18
N TYR A 732 -13.59 7.03 -10.02
CA TYR A 732 -13.27 5.63 -9.76
C TYR A 732 -14.51 4.76 -9.60
N VAL A 733 -14.40 3.50 -10.00
CA VAL A 733 -15.39 2.44 -9.76
C VAL A 733 -14.76 1.49 -8.76
N THR A 734 -15.28 1.46 -7.54
CA THR A 734 -14.57 0.89 -6.39
C THR A 734 -15.42 -0.13 -5.66
N CYS A 735 -14.70 -1.01 -4.95
CA CYS A 735 -15.21 -2.11 -4.15
C CYS A 735 -15.96 -3.16 -4.97
N LEU A 736 -15.78 -4.43 -4.63
CA LEU A 736 -16.60 -5.50 -5.15
C LEU A 736 -16.99 -6.35 -3.96
N GLU A 737 -18.21 -6.22 -3.48
CA GLU A 737 -18.74 -7.02 -2.38
C GLU A 737 -19.75 -8.04 -2.89
N LYS A 738 -20.03 -9.07 -2.09
CA LYS A 738 -21.04 -10.08 -2.41
C LYS A 738 -21.90 -10.41 -1.18
N ASP A 739 -23.16 -10.75 -1.43
CA ASP A 739 -24.06 -11.31 -0.42
C ASP A 739 -24.17 -12.85 -0.55
N ASP A 740 -24.90 -13.47 0.37
CA ASP A 740 -25.18 -14.91 0.38
C ASP A 740 -26.10 -15.36 -0.78
N ALA A 741 -26.74 -14.40 -1.47
CA ALA A 741 -27.48 -14.63 -2.71
C ALA A 741 -26.58 -14.49 -3.96
N GLU A 742 -25.28 -14.32 -3.76
CA GLU A 742 -24.25 -14.19 -4.78
C GLU A 742 -24.44 -13.00 -5.73
N ASN A 743 -25.19 -11.97 -5.32
CA ASN A 743 -25.22 -10.68 -6.02
C ASN A 743 -23.92 -9.93 -5.75
N PHE A 744 -23.44 -9.20 -6.76
CA PHE A 744 -22.30 -8.31 -6.60
C PHE A 744 -22.73 -6.88 -6.30
N TYR A 745 -21.90 -6.16 -5.55
CA TYR A 745 -22.12 -4.77 -5.21
C TYR A 745 -20.85 -3.96 -5.46
N TYR A 746 -21.00 -2.78 -6.04
CA TYR A 746 -19.91 -1.83 -6.23
C TYR A 746 -20.40 -0.39 -6.05
N VAL A 747 -19.48 0.55 -5.90
CA VAL A 747 -19.81 1.97 -5.74
C VAL A 747 -18.97 2.83 -6.68
N ASP A 748 -19.60 3.87 -7.23
CA ASP A 748 -18.98 4.89 -8.07
C ASP A 748 -19.62 6.27 -7.76
N PRO A 749 -19.18 7.38 -8.37
CA PRO A 749 -19.78 8.69 -8.15
C PRO A 749 -21.27 8.80 -8.52
N LYS A 750 -21.79 7.87 -9.34
CA LYS A 750 -23.21 7.83 -9.72
C LYS A 750 -24.06 7.16 -8.66
N GLY A 751 -23.49 6.27 -7.85
CA GLY A 751 -24.18 5.64 -6.74
C GLY A 751 -23.57 4.32 -6.28
N VAL A 752 -24.33 3.63 -5.44
CA VAL A 752 -24.07 2.23 -5.08
C VAL A 752 -24.97 1.34 -5.91
N HIS A 753 -24.39 0.30 -6.50
CA HIS A 753 -25.03 -0.55 -7.49
C HIS A 753 -25.05 -1.99 -7.02
N ARG A 754 -26.13 -2.70 -7.31
CA ARG A 754 -26.27 -4.15 -7.18
C ARG A 754 -26.34 -4.78 -8.55
N VAL A 755 -25.48 -5.74 -8.84
CA VAL A 755 -25.48 -6.57 -10.05
C VAL A 755 -26.02 -7.94 -9.67
N SER A 756 -27.00 -8.44 -10.44
CA SER A 756 -27.61 -9.76 -10.19
C SER A 756 -26.57 -10.87 -10.23
N ALA A 757 -26.83 -11.97 -9.51
CA ALA A 757 -25.90 -13.10 -9.43
C ALA A 757 -25.51 -13.71 -10.79
N ASP A 758 -26.38 -13.58 -11.81
CA ASP A 758 -26.16 -14.03 -13.18
C ASP A 758 -25.48 -12.97 -14.08
N GLY A 759 -25.20 -11.77 -13.56
CA GLY A 759 -24.53 -10.69 -14.28
C GLY A 759 -25.39 -10.00 -15.33
N ARG A 760 -26.71 -10.26 -15.39
CA ARG A 760 -27.56 -9.76 -16.48
C ARG A 760 -28.22 -8.42 -16.21
N SER A 761 -28.30 -8.00 -14.95
CA SER A 761 -29.00 -6.79 -14.56
C SER A 761 -28.26 -6.02 -13.48
N LYS A 762 -28.53 -4.71 -13.42
CA LYS A 762 -28.01 -3.80 -12.41
C LYS A 762 -29.11 -2.88 -11.89
N GLU A 763 -29.09 -2.62 -10.59
CA GLU A 763 -29.92 -1.64 -9.91
C GLU A 763 -29.04 -0.63 -9.15
N THR A 764 -29.34 0.66 -9.27
CA THR A 764 -28.72 1.71 -8.43
C THR A 764 -29.55 1.86 -7.17
N LEU A 765 -28.99 1.52 -6.00
CA LEU A 765 -29.74 1.51 -4.74
C LEU A 765 -29.80 2.89 -4.07
N ALA A 766 -28.73 3.69 -4.17
CA ALA A 766 -28.65 5.04 -3.61
C ALA A 766 -27.59 5.88 -4.32
N THR A 767 -27.64 7.20 -4.13
CA THR A 767 -26.81 8.19 -4.83
C THR A 767 -26.24 9.25 -3.90
N GLY A 768 -25.41 10.16 -4.42
CA GLY A 768 -24.90 11.31 -3.66
C GLY A 768 -23.64 11.00 -2.85
N PHE A 769 -22.71 10.23 -3.41
CA PHE A 769 -21.42 9.91 -2.79
C PHE A 769 -20.27 10.58 -3.52
N ARG A 770 -19.41 11.28 -2.77
CA ARG A 770 -18.21 11.90 -3.30
C ARG A 770 -17.04 10.93 -3.30
N ASN A 771 -16.51 10.62 -4.49
CA ASN A 771 -15.33 9.78 -4.72
C ASN A 771 -15.27 8.55 -3.78
N PRO A 772 -16.34 7.76 -3.64
CA PRO A 772 -16.41 6.70 -2.64
C PRO A 772 -15.34 5.63 -2.89
N ASN A 773 -14.51 5.38 -1.87
CA ASN A 773 -13.53 4.28 -1.88
C ASN A 773 -13.91 3.17 -0.89
N GLY A 774 -14.78 3.45 0.08
CA GLY A 774 -15.23 2.46 1.05
C GLY A 774 -16.65 2.00 0.77
N MET A 775 -16.87 0.70 0.78
CA MET A 775 -18.20 0.12 0.93
C MET A 775 -18.11 -1.18 1.72
N GLY A 776 -19.26 -1.69 2.16
CA GLY A 776 -19.37 -3.01 2.74
C GLY A 776 -20.76 -3.59 2.53
N VAL A 777 -20.86 -4.92 2.47
CA VAL A 777 -22.13 -5.65 2.48
C VAL A 777 -22.05 -6.72 3.56
N ARG A 778 -22.99 -6.70 4.50
CA ARG A 778 -23.14 -7.81 5.45
C ARG A 778 -23.56 -9.07 4.67
N PRO A 779 -23.05 -10.27 5.00
CA PRO A 779 -23.32 -11.48 4.20
C PRO A 779 -24.81 -11.72 3.87
N ASP A 780 -25.71 -11.44 4.82
CA ASP A 780 -27.17 -11.59 4.60
C ASP A 780 -27.81 -10.55 3.64
N GLY A 781 -27.02 -9.62 3.08
CA GLY A 781 -27.46 -8.58 2.16
C GLY A 781 -28.31 -7.47 2.78
N LYS A 782 -28.59 -7.51 4.10
CA LYS A 782 -29.54 -6.58 4.74
C LYS A 782 -28.93 -5.24 5.15
N VAL A 783 -27.61 -5.20 5.30
CA VAL A 783 -26.88 -3.97 5.66
C VAL A 783 -25.83 -3.73 4.59
N ILE A 784 -26.00 -2.62 3.88
CA ILE A 784 -25.05 -2.14 2.88
C ILE A 784 -24.53 -0.81 3.40
N THR A 785 -23.22 -0.61 3.37
CA THR A 785 -22.59 0.65 3.79
C THR A 785 -21.74 1.25 2.69
N VAL A 786 -21.64 2.57 2.70
CA VAL A 786 -20.72 3.32 1.83
C VAL A 786 -20.01 4.38 2.66
N ALA A 787 -18.71 4.56 2.42
CA ALA A 787 -17.91 5.62 3.00
C ALA A 787 -17.30 6.52 1.90
N PRO A 788 -17.88 7.70 1.67
CA PRO A 788 -17.33 8.71 0.77
C PRO A 788 -16.24 9.54 1.43
N GLN A 789 -15.49 10.25 0.59
CA GLN A 789 -14.32 11.04 0.97
C GLN A 789 -14.70 12.51 1.20
N GLN A 790 -14.08 13.15 2.20
CA GLN A 790 -14.23 14.59 2.41
C GLN A 790 -13.99 15.40 1.12
N GLY A 791 -14.80 16.44 0.91
CA GLY A 791 -14.57 17.49 -0.06
C GLY A 791 -15.82 18.34 -0.28
N ASP A 792 -16.09 18.73 -1.52
CA ASP A 792 -17.27 19.53 -1.86
C ASP A 792 -18.56 18.78 -1.54
N TRP A 793 -19.46 19.44 -0.79
CA TRP A 793 -20.69 18.83 -0.28
C TRP A 793 -20.47 17.54 0.51
N THR A 794 -19.26 17.31 1.05
CA THR A 794 -18.96 16.19 1.94
C THR A 794 -18.06 16.73 3.05
N PRO A 795 -18.64 17.28 4.13
CA PRO A 795 -17.91 18.08 5.11
C PRO A 795 -16.78 17.34 5.83
N SER A 796 -16.97 16.04 6.07
CA SER A 796 -15.97 15.10 6.56
C SER A 796 -16.27 13.72 5.98
N SER A 797 -15.33 12.79 6.09
CA SER A 797 -15.59 11.37 5.81
C SER A 797 -16.69 10.85 6.73
N PHE A 798 -17.53 9.94 6.22
CA PHE A 798 -18.64 9.38 6.99
C PHE A 798 -18.91 7.94 6.57
N ILE A 799 -19.67 7.20 7.39
CA ILE A 799 -20.23 5.90 6.99
C ILE A 799 -21.73 6.09 6.85
N ALA A 800 -22.27 5.80 5.68
CA ALA A 800 -23.70 5.72 5.43
C ALA A 800 -24.16 4.27 5.43
N GLU A 801 -25.24 3.97 6.14
CA GLU A 801 -26.02 2.76 5.92
C GLU A 801 -27.07 3.04 4.84
N ILE A 802 -27.05 2.25 3.77
CA ILE A 802 -27.76 2.53 2.54
C ILE A 802 -29.25 2.21 2.69
N ARG A 803 -30.07 3.19 2.31
CA ARG A 803 -31.50 3.03 2.12
C ARG A 803 -31.84 3.00 0.63
N PRO A 804 -32.82 2.19 0.20
CA PRO A 804 -33.33 2.27 -1.17
C PRO A 804 -33.73 3.70 -1.52
N SER A 805 -33.28 4.18 -2.68
CA SER A 805 -33.49 5.55 -3.17
C SER A 805 -32.89 6.67 -2.29
N GLY A 806 -31.96 6.33 -1.39
CA GLY A 806 -31.26 7.28 -0.54
C GLY A 806 -30.39 8.26 -1.34
N TYR A 807 -30.20 9.47 -0.80
CA TYR A 807 -29.32 10.50 -1.34
C TYR A 807 -28.46 11.11 -0.24
N TYR A 808 -27.15 10.89 -0.32
CA TYR A 808 -26.20 11.28 0.73
C TYR A 808 -25.44 12.56 0.40
N GLY A 809 -26.00 13.35 -0.53
CA GLY A 809 -25.81 14.79 -0.58
C GLY A 809 -24.68 15.32 -1.46
N TYR A 810 -23.82 14.48 -2.03
CA TYR A 810 -22.87 14.93 -3.06
C TYR A 810 -23.61 15.48 -4.29
N GLY A 811 -23.20 16.67 -4.76
CA GLY A 811 -23.94 17.46 -5.75
C GLY A 811 -24.90 18.50 -5.15
N GLY A 812 -24.97 18.59 -3.82
CA GLY A 812 -25.71 19.62 -3.08
C GLY A 812 -27.07 19.15 -2.54
N PRO A 813 -27.68 19.88 -1.59
CA PRO A 813 -28.95 19.50 -0.97
C PRO A 813 -30.12 19.41 -1.96
N ARG A 814 -30.96 18.37 -1.83
CA ARG A 814 -32.22 18.14 -2.57
C ARG A 814 -33.38 18.00 -1.60
N VAL A 815 -33.94 19.15 -1.19
CA VAL A 815 -34.99 19.20 -0.16
C VAL A 815 -36.28 18.57 -0.67
N THR A 816 -36.80 17.62 0.11
CA THR A 816 -38.13 17.02 -0.06
C THR A 816 -38.81 16.94 1.31
N PRO A 817 -40.14 16.69 1.39
CA PRO A 817 -40.81 16.49 2.68
C PRO A 817 -40.15 15.39 3.54
N ASP A 818 -39.69 14.31 2.91
CA ASP A 818 -39.02 13.19 3.59
C ASP A 818 -37.52 13.44 3.85
N ARG A 819 -36.96 14.51 3.29
CA ARG A 819 -35.54 14.89 3.37
C ARG A 819 -35.39 16.41 3.58
N PRO A 820 -35.74 16.93 4.77
CA PRO A 820 -35.78 18.37 5.03
C PRO A 820 -34.40 19.05 4.93
N ASN A 821 -33.31 18.33 5.26
CA ASN A 821 -31.94 18.83 5.11
C ASN A 821 -31.40 18.74 3.67
N GLY A 822 -32.16 18.13 2.77
CA GLY A 822 -31.76 17.85 1.39
C GLY A 822 -30.74 16.72 1.21
N TYR A 823 -30.36 16.02 2.27
CA TYR A 823 -29.60 14.76 2.23
C TYR A 823 -30.09 13.82 3.35
N ASP A 824 -29.91 12.52 3.15
CA ASP A 824 -30.13 11.49 4.17
C ASP A 824 -28.96 11.48 5.16
N ALA A 825 -29.27 11.42 6.46
CA ALA A 825 -28.25 11.41 7.49
C ALA A 825 -27.38 10.13 7.41
N PRO A 826 -26.05 10.23 7.53
CA PRO A 826 -25.19 9.07 7.59
C PRO A 826 -25.37 8.31 8.91
N LEU A 827 -24.88 7.07 8.98
CA LEU A 827 -24.82 6.31 10.24
C LEU A 827 -23.95 7.05 11.25
N LEU A 828 -22.78 7.53 10.82
CA LEU A 828 -21.94 8.43 11.59
C LEU A 828 -20.99 9.26 10.71
N TRP A 829 -20.59 10.41 11.22
CA TRP A 829 -19.45 11.18 10.74
C TRP A 829 -18.18 10.76 11.47
N ILE A 830 -17.05 10.83 10.76
CA ILE A 830 -15.72 10.57 11.34
C ILE A 830 -14.89 11.87 11.21
N PRO A 831 -14.20 12.33 12.26
CA PRO A 831 -13.37 13.52 12.16
C PRO A 831 -12.28 13.35 11.09
N HIS A 832 -12.03 14.38 10.29
CA HIS A 832 -11.03 14.32 9.23
C HIS A 832 -9.61 14.00 9.75
N SER A 833 -9.25 14.46 10.95
CA SER A 833 -7.97 14.12 11.58
C SER A 833 -7.83 12.63 11.91
N VAL A 834 -8.96 11.94 12.07
CA VAL A 834 -9.08 10.53 12.48
C VAL A 834 -9.22 9.62 11.26
N ASP A 835 -10.02 10.03 10.28
CA ASP A 835 -10.13 9.38 8.97
C ASP A 835 -10.15 10.42 7.84
N ASN A 836 -8.96 10.75 7.35
CA ASN A 836 -8.82 11.69 6.25
C ASN A 836 -9.24 11.06 4.91
N SER A 837 -9.22 9.73 4.83
CA SER A 837 -9.74 9.01 3.68
C SER A 837 -10.10 7.57 4.02
N SER A 838 -11.33 7.19 3.68
CA SER A 838 -11.97 5.93 4.07
C SER A 838 -11.65 4.76 3.13
N GLY A 839 -11.47 3.56 3.68
CA GLY A 839 -11.41 2.27 2.99
C GLY A 839 -12.68 1.42 3.20
N SER A 840 -12.67 0.14 2.81
CA SER A 840 -13.86 -0.72 2.88
C SER A 840 -14.34 -1.03 4.30
N GLN A 841 -15.60 -1.47 4.41
CA GLN A 841 -16.13 -2.07 5.63
C GLN A 841 -16.25 -3.58 5.47
N VAL A 842 -15.92 -4.32 6.52
CA VAL A 842 -15.91 -5.79 6.54
C VAL A 842 -16.51 -6.31 7.84
N TRP A 843 -17.19 -7.45 7.81
CA TRP A 843 -17.84 -8.02 8.99
C TRP A 843 -17.01 -9.15 9.56
N VAL A 844 -16.81 -9.11 10.87
CA VAL A 844 -16.25 -10.25 11.60
C VAL A 844 -17.24 -11.42 11.47
N PRO A 845 -16.80 -12.59 10.97
CA PRO A 845 -17.68 -13.74 10.82
C PRO A 845 -18.30 -14.16 12.16
N SER A 846 -19.53 -14.66 12.11
CA SER A 846 -20.22 -15.15 13.30
C SER A 846 -19.40 -16.24 14.01
N GLY A 847 -19.27 -16.12 15.33
CA GLY A 847 -18.49 -17.04 16.18
C GLY A 847 -16.97 -16.85 16.08
N LYS A 848 -16.46 -15.87 15.31
CA LYS A 848 -15.04 -15.55 15.24
C LYS A 848 -14.73 -14.28 16.03
N TRP A 849 -13.48 -14.19 16.51
CA TRP A 849 -12.93 -13.04 17.24
C TRP A 849 -13.67 -12.67 18.53
N GLY A 850 -14.31 -13.65 19.18
CA GLY A 850 -14.89 -13.52 20.50
C GLY A 850 -15.91 -12.36 20.58
N PRO A 851 -15.71 -11.36 21.47
CA PRO A 851 -16.62 -10.22 21.63
C PRO A 851 -16.84 -9.37 20.37
N LEU A 852 -15.98 -9.48 19.36
CA LEU A 852 -16.11 -8.77 18.09
C LEU A 852 -16.97 -9.52 17.06
N SER A 853 -17.44 -10.72 17.37
CA SER A 853 -18.24 -11.56 16.47
C SER A 853 -19.43 -10.80 15.87
N GLY A 854 -19.55 -10.81 14.54
CA GLY A 854 -20.64 -10.15 13.81
C GLY A 854 -20.53 -8.64 13.71
N GLN A 855 -19.52 -8.02 14.34
CA GLN A 855 -19.32 -6.58 14.28
C GLN A 855 -18.74 -6.14 12.94
N MET A 856 -19.04 -4.88 12.59
CA MET A 856 -18.48 -4.25 11.40
C MET A 856 -17.16 -3.59 11.73
N LEU A 857 -16.16 -3.79 10.88
CA LEU A 857 -14.87 -3.14 10.91
C LEU A 857 -14.78 -2.14 9.77
N HIS A 858 -14.02 -1.08 9.97
CA HIS A 858 -13.78 -0.03 8.97
C HIS A 858 -12.28 0.20 8.78
N LEU A 859 -11.84 0.15 7.52
CA LEU A 859 -10.45 0.39 7.14
C LEU A 859 -10.19 1.90 6.96
N LEU A 860 -9.11 2.39 7.56
CA LEU A 860 -8.68 3.78 7.46
C LEU A 860 -7.60 3.92 6.40
N TRP A 861 -7.98 4.22 5.16
CA TRP A 861 -7.04 4.26 4.04
C TRP A 861 -5.95 5.32 4.26
N GLY A 862 -6.32 6.54 4.65
CA GLY A 862 -5.35 7.61 4.85
C GLY A 862 -4.47 7.43 6.11
N ARG A 863 -5.02 6.84 7.17
CA ARG A 863 -4.32 6.65 8.47
C ARG A 863 -3.70 5.27 8.68
N CYS A 864 -3.78 4.41 7.66
CA CYS A 864 -3.23 3.05 7.66
C CYS A 864 -3.63 2.24 8.90
N GLY A 865 -4.92 2.26 9.27
CA GLY A 865 -5.41 1.65 10.51
C GLY A 865 -6.79 1.00 10.38
N LEU A 866 -7.32 0.56 11.52
CA LEU A 866 -8.58 -0.18 11.63
C LEU A 866 -9.46 0.42 12.73
N MET A 867 -10.77 0.45 12.50
CA MET A 867 -11.78 0.78 13.52
C MET A 867 -12.84 -0.30 13.62
N LEU A 868 -13.41 -0.43 14.82
CA LEU A 868 -14.67 -1.09 15.08
C LEU A 868 -15.80 -0.07 14.86
N VAL A 869 -16.85 -0.46 14.15
CA VAL A 869 -18.07 0.34 14.00
C VAL A 869 -19.17 -0.26 14.86
N LEU A 870 -19.61 0.51 15.85
CA LEU A 870 -20.71 0.15 16.74
C LEU A 870 -22.01 0.77 16.22
N ARG A 871 -22.99 -0.07 15.90
CA ARG A 871 -24.32 0.35 15.42
C ARG A 871 -25.31 0.33 16.57
N ASP A 872 -26.01 1.44 16.79
CA ASP A 872 -27.18 1.48 17.66
C ASP A 872 -28.42 1.08 16.85
N ALA A 873 -28.66 -0.23 16.79
CA ALA A 873 -29.81 -0.82 16.09
C ALA A 873 -31.00 -1.09 17.03
N SER A 874 -31.11 -0.40 18.16
CA SER A 874 -32.17 -0.64 19.16
C SER A 874 -33.57 -0.16 18.72
N GLY A 875 -33.68 0.57 17.61
CA GLY A 875 -34.95 0.99 17.01
C GLY A 875 -35.34 0.15 15.79
N THR A 876 -36.63 -0.14 15.63
CA THR A 876 -37.21 -0.80 14.45
C THR A 876 -37.30 0.11 13.22
N ASP A 877 -37.12 1.42 13.40
CA ASP A 877 -37.12 2.40 12.31
C ASP A 877 -35.70 2.69 11.81
N SER A 878 -35.42 2.20 10.60
CA SER A 878 -34.18 2.47 9.83
C SER A 878 -33.93 3.96 9.60
N ALA A 879 -34.93 4.83 9.78
CA ALA A 879 -34.95 6.26 9.47
C ALA A 879 -33.97 7.13 10.28
N ALA A 880 -33.45 6.64 11.41
CA ALA A 880 -32.40 7.34 12.16
C ALA A 880 -31.55 6.39 12.99
N LEU A 881 -30.86 5.50 12.27
CA LEU A 881 -29.71 4.76 12.78
C LEU A 881 -28.57 5.72 13.12
N GLN A 882 -27.86 5.39 14.18
CA GLN A 882 -26.75 6.17 14.72
C GLN A 882 -25.62 5.19 15.06
N GLY A 883 -24.38 5.65 15.02
CA GLY A 883 -23.26 4.78 15.28
C GLY A 883 -22.07 5.51 15.90
N ALA A 884 -21.13 4.68 16.34
CA ALA A 884 -19.85 5.10 16.86
C ALA A 884 -18.70 4.34 16.18
N VAL A 885 -17.51 4.92 16.18
CA VAL A 885 -16.28 4.24 15.79
C VAL A 885 -15.28 4.22 16.94
N VAL A 886 -14.60 3.08 17.08
CA VAL A 886 -13.57 2.85 18.08
C VAL A 886 -12.29 2.38 17.36
N PRO A 887 -11.14 3.06 17.50
CA PRO A 887 -9.88 2.58 16.97
C PRO A 887 -9.50 1.21 17.53
N LEU A 888 -8.98 0.34 16.66
CA LEU A 888 -8.44 -0.95 17.04
C LEU A 888 -6.91 -0.97 16.88
N PRO A 889 -6.19 -1.82 17.64
CA PRO A 889 -4.72 -1.88 17.62
C PRO A 889 -4.18 -2.65 16.40
N ALA A 890 -4.52 -2.17 15.20
CA ALA A 890 -4.00 -2.69 13.95
C ALA A 890 -3.48 -1.54 13.08
N LYS A 891 -2.28 -1.72 12.55
CA LYS A 891 -1.62 -0.77 11.65
C LYS A 891 -1.15 -1.49 10.40
N PHE A 892 -1.28 -0.82 9.27
CA PHE A 892 -0.97 -1.36 7.96
C PHE A 892 0.22 -0.63 7.34
N LEU A 893 0.98 -1.32 6.48
CA LEU A 893 2.13 -0.73 5.78
C LEU A 893 1.71 0.26 4.68
N SER A 894 0.49 0.11 4.17
CA SER A 894 -0.10 0.98 3.16
C SER A 894 -1.56 1.25 3.49
N GLY A 895 -2.17 2.22 2.79
CA GLY A 895 -3.56 2.57 2.99
C GLY A 895 -4.48 1.39 2.71
N PRO A 896 -5.13 0.78 3.71
CA PRO A 896 -5.94 -0.42 3.54
C PRO A 896 -7.17 -0.11 2.68
N ASN A 897 -7.23 -0.66 1.47
CA ASN A 897 -8.36 -0.47 0.55
C ASN A 897 -9.47 -1.47 0.85
N ARG A 898 -9.14 -2.77 0.81
CA ARG A 898 -10.11 -3.87 0.90
C ARG A 898 -9.64 -4.91 1.90
N GLY A 899 -10.61 -5.45 2.64
CA GLY A 899 -10.42 -6.61 3.50
C GLY A 899 -11.30 -7.78 3.07
N SER A 900 -10.87 -9.00 3.35
CA SER A 900 -11.72 -10.20 3.28
C SER A 900 -11.35 -11.18 4.38
N PHE A 901 -12.33 -11.91 4.92
CA PHE A 901 -12.08 -12.94 5.91
C PHE A 901 -11.80 -14.28 5.23
N ASN A 902 -10.73 -14.93 5.66
CA ASN A 902 -10.41 -16.28 5.22
C ASN A 902 -11.32 -17.29 5.95
N PRO A 903 -12.13 -18.08 5.23
CA PRO A 903 -12.99 -19.08 5.86
C PRO A 903 -12.20 -20.19 6.56
N ARG A 904 -10.95 -20.44 6.15
CA ARG A 904 -10.10 -21.52 6.67
C ARG A 904 -9.56 -21.23 8.06
N ASP A 905 -8.97 -20.06 8.28
CA ASP A 905 -8.33 -19.70 9.56
C ASP A 905 -9.13 -18.66 10.38
N GLY A 906 -10.15 -18.02 9.78
CA GLY A 906 -10.96 -16.98 10.43
C GLY A 906 -10.22 -15.66 10.65
N SER A 907 -9.08 -15.45 9.98
CA SER A 907 -8.33 -14.20 9.98
C SER A 907 -8.79 -13.27 8.85
N MET A 908 -8.55 -11.97 9.01
CA MET A 908 -8.87 -10.97 7.99
C MET A 908 -7.62 -10.64 7.18
N TYR A 909 -7.70 -10.71 5.86
CA TYR A 909 -6.64 -10.31 4.94
C TYR A 909 -6.96 -8.95 4.36
N VAL A 910 -5.96 -8.09 4.27
CA VAL A 910 -6.10 -6.69 3.87
C VAL A 910 -5.12 -6.39 2.75
N ALA A 911 -5.65 -5.89 1.63
CA ALA A 911 -4.88 -5.31 0.55
C ALA A 911 -4.87 -3.78 0.68
N GLY A 912 -3.68 -3.17 0.64
CA GLY A 912 -3.50 -1.74 0.75
C GLY A 912 -2.64 -1.16 -0.38
N SER A 913 -2.81 0.14 -0.62
CA SER A 913 -2.05 0.90 -1.62
C SER A 913 -1.71 2.30 -1.10
N THR A 914 -0.91 3.01 -1.89
CA THR A 914 -0.66 4.44 -1.73
C THR A 914 -1.11 5.24 -2.96
N GLY A 915 -0.75 6.52 -3.07
CA GLY A 915 -0.99 7.37 -4.24
C GLY A 915 -1.72 8.67 -3.94
N TRP A 916 -2.35 8.79 -2.77
CA TRP A 916 -3.03 9.97 -2.21
C TRP A 916 -2.60 10.23 -0.78
N GLN A 917 -3.08 11.31 -0.16
CA GLN A 917 -2.70 11.68 1.21
C GLN A 917 -2.85 10.51 2.20
N THR A 918 -1.74 9.87 2.57
CA THR A 918 -1.72 8.66 3.40
C THR A 918 -0.44 8.58 4.24
N SER A 919 -0.54 7.91 5.39
CA SER A 919 0.59 7.54 6.26
C SER A 919 1.34 6.28 5.77
N ALA A 920 1.07 5.80 4.56
CA ALA A 920 1.68 4.59 4.01
C ALA A 920 3.22 4.68 3.97
N VAL A 921 3.87 3.57 4.33
CA VAL A 921 5.33 3.38 4.25
C VAL A 921 5.75 2.48 3.08
N LYS A 922 4.76 1.81 2.44
CA LYS A 922 4.94 1.00 1.24
C LYS A 922 3.95 1.38 0.13
N ASP A 923 4.32 1.11 -1.11
CA ASP A 923 3.51 1.32 -2.33
C ASP A 923 2.18 0.55 -2.29
N GLY A 924 2.22 -0.65 -1.70
CA GLY A 924 1.05 -1.41 -1.31
C GLY A 924 1.40 -2.51 -0.32
N CYS A 925 0.41 -3.24 0.18
CA CYS A 925 0.63 -4.31 1.15
C CYS A 925 -0.41 -5.42 1.02
N LEU A 926 -0.03 -6.64 1.43
CA LEU A 926 -0.93 -7.73 1.79
C LEU A 926 -0.65 -8.11 3.25
N GLN A 927 -1.63 -7.96 4.13
CA GLN A 927 -1.45 -8.23 5.57
C GLN A 927 -2.59 -9.05 6.14
N ARG A 928 -2.28 -9.94 7.09
CA ARG A 928 -3.25 -10.79 7.79
C ARG A 928 -3.43 -10.28 9.22
N VAL A 929 -4.64 -9.89 9.58
CA VAL A 929 -5.04 -9.56 10.94
C VAL A 929 -5.59 -10.81 11.61
N ARG A 930 -4.93 -11.26 12.67
CA ARG A 930 -5.33 -12.40 13.49
C ARG A 930 -5.90 -11.92 14.81
N PHE A 931 -6.92 -12.61 15.30
CA PHE A 931 -7.33 -12.51 16.69
C PHE A 931 -6.48 -13.43 17.55
N THR A 932 -5.82 -12.90 18.57
CA THR A 932 -4.84 -13.65 19.38
C THR A 932 -5.47 -14.40 20.55
N GLY A 933 -6.77 -14.18 20.82
CA GLY A 933 -7.46 -14.71 21.99
C GLY A 933 -7.24 -13.90 23.26
N LYS A 934 -6.39 -12.86 23.25
CA LYS A 934 -6.21 -11.97 24.39
C LYS A 934 -7.47 -11.14 24.69
N PRO A 935 -7.64 -10.66 25.93
CA PRO A 935 -8.81 -9.85 26.30
C PRO A 935 -8.94 -8.59 25.46
N VAL A 936 -10.14 -8.31 24.96
CA VAL A 936 -10.45 -7.12 24.16
C VAL A 936 -10.53 -5.89 25.07
N GLY A 937 -9.62 -4.93 24.88
CA GLY A 937 -9.54 -3.69 25.65
C GLY A 937 -10.29 -2.52 24.99
N ALA A 938 -11.51 -2.75 24.52
CA ALA A 938 -12.30 -1.73 23.81
C ALA A 938 -13.80 -1.87 24.13
N PRO A 939 -14.59 -0.78 24.02
CA PRO A 939 -16.03 -0.86 23.92
C PRO A 939 -16.48 -1.70 22.72
N VAL A 940 -17.49 -2.54 22.93
CA VAL A 940 -18.08 -3.44 21.93
C VAL A 940 -19.58 -3.23 21.75
N GLY A 941 -20.18 -2.33 22.51
CA GLY A 941 -21.57 -1.93 22.34
C GLY A 941 -21.77 -0.45 22.64
N PHE A 942 -22.69 0.15 21.90
CA PHE A 942 -23.04 1.57 21.98
C PHE A 942 -24.54 1.70 21.80
N ARG A 943 -25.19 2.47 22.67
CA ARG A 943 -26.62 2.78 22.55
C ARG A 943 -26.91 4.16 23.11
N LEU A 944 -27.57 5.00 22.33
CA LEU A 944 -27.99 6.31 22.81
C LEU A 944 -29.20 6.18 23.74
N ARG A 945 -29.37 7.16 24.63
CA ARG A 945 -30.50 7.30 25.55
C ARG A 945 -30.99 8.75 25.51
N GLU A 946 -32.17 9.03 26.05
CA GLU A 946 -32.78 10.38 25.98
C GLU A 946 -31.85 11.50 26.47
N LYS A 947 -31.07 11.23 27.52
CA LYS A 947 -30.14 12.19 28.12
C LYS A 947 -28.75 11.60 28.34
N GLY A 948 -28.26 10.81 27.39
CA GLY A 948 -26.99 10.12 27.57
C GLY A 948 -26.74 8.95 26.63
N LEU A 949 -25.93 8.00 27.09
CA LEU A 949 -25.59 6.80 26.34
C LEU A 949 -25.21 5.63 27.24
N GLU A 950 -25.40 4.41 26.74
CA GLU A 950 -24.81 3.19 27.27
C GLU A 950 -23.58 2.81 26.45
N LEU A 951 -22.49 2.51 27.15
CA LEU A 951 -21.26 1.98 26.57
C LEU A 951 -20.98 0.61 27.18
N ALA A 952 -20.99 -0.44 26.35
CA ALA A 952 -20.73 -1.81 26.79
C ALA A 952 -19.29 -2.21 26.45
N PHE A 953 -18.56 -2.72 27.44
CA PHE A 953 -17.17 -3.16 27.30
C PHE A 953 -17.09 -4.68 27.19
N ALA A 954 -16.08 -5.17 26.47
CA ALA A 954 -15.88 -6.62 26.32
C ALA A 954 -15.51 -7.31 27.64
N ARG A 955 -14.95 -6.56 28.59
CA ARG A 955 -14.42 -7.06 29.87
C ARG A 955 -15.18 -6.44 31.06
N PRO A 956 -15.25 -7.15 32.19
CA PRO A 956 -15.76 -6.58 33.44
C PRO A 956 -14.96 -5.34 33.87
N LEU A 957 -15.66 -4.32 34.36
CA LEU A 957 -15.08 -3.05 34.77
C LEU A 957 -15.00 -2.95 36.29
N ASP A 958 -13.95 -2.29 36.77
CA ASP A 958 -13.83 -1.91 38.18
C ASP A 958 -14.93 -0.89 38.54
N PRO A 959 -15.77 -1.15 39.57
CA PRO A 959 -16.85 -0.25 39.93
C PRO A 959 -16.39 1.15 40.33
N ALA A 960 -15.20 1.32 40.94
CA ALA A 960 -14.78 2.64 41.42
C ALA A 960 -14.50 3.59 40.25
N THR A 961 -13.75 3.14 39.25
CA THR A 961 -13.46 3.95 38.06
C THR A 961 -14.62 4.00 37.07
N ALA A 962 -15.38 2.91 36.91
CA ALA A 962 -16.52 2.90 35.98
C ALA A 962 -17.67 3.84 36.39
N ASN A 963 -17.90 4.01 37.70
CA ASN A 963 -18.92 4.92 38.24
C ASN A 963 -18.40 6.36 38.45
N ASP A 964 -17.15 6.66 38.15
CA ASP A 964 -16.59 8.00 38.26
C ASP A 964 -16.85 8.80 36.96
N PRO A 965 -17.66 9.88 36.99
CA PRO A 965 -17.86 10.74 35.83
C PRO A 965 -16.55 11.35 35.29
N GLY A 966 -15.54 11.53 36.15
CA GLY A 966 -14.21 12.02 35.78
C GLY A 966 -13.41 11.08 34.88
N SER A 967 -13.82 9.82 34.78
CA SER A 967 -13.25 8.83 33.86
C SER A 967 -13.68 9.03 32.40
N TYR A 968 -14.57 9.99 32.14
CA TYR A 968 -15.15 10.27 30.82
C TYR A 968 -15.07 11.77 30.48
N ASP A 969 -14.60 12.11 29.27
CA ASP A 969 -14.57 13.49 28.76
C ASP A 969 -15.20 13.56 27.37
N LEU A 970 -16.17 14.47 27.20
CA LEU A 970 -16.92 14.62 25.96
C LEU A 970 -16.76 16.00 25.34
N LYS A 971 -16.58 16.01 24.02
CA LYS A 971 -16.59 17.23 23.19
C LYS A 971 -17.49 17.05 21.98
N ALA A 972 -18.24 18.08 21.62
CA ALA A 972 -19.22 18.05 20.55
C ALA A 972 -19.05 19.21 19.58
N TRP A 973 -19.28 18.96 18.28
CA TRP A 973 -19.22 19.96 17.23
C TRP A 973 -20.04 19.54 16.01
N ASN A 974 -20.35 20.52 15.17
CA ASN A 974 -20.99 20.32 13.87
C ASN A 974 -20.06 20.69 12.73
N TYR A 975 -20.39 20.21 11.54
CA TYR A 975 -19.76 20.61 10.29
C TYR A 975 -20.72 21.48 9.47
N LYS A 976 -20.17 22.38 8.67
CA LYS A 976 -20.95 23.15 7.68
C LYS A 976 -21.09 22.35 6.41
N TYR A 977 -22.34 22.05 6.05
CA TYR A 977 -22.69 21.41 4.80
C TYR A 977 -22.69 22.41 3.66
N ALA A 978 -21.64 22.45 2.85
CA ALA A 978 -21.44 23.46 1.81
C ALA A 978 -20.62 22.93 0.62
N GLN A 979 -20.64 23.67 -0.50
CA GLN A 979 -19.84 23.35 -1.69
C GLN A 979 -18.33 23.49 -1.46
N GLN A 980 -17.92 24.31 -0.51
CA GLN A 980 -16.50 24.45 -0.17
C GLN A 980 -15.90 23.09 0.22
N TYR A 981 -14.60 22.92 0.00
CA TYR A 981 -13.93 21.66 0.31
C TYR A 981 -13.88 21.43 1.84
N GLY A 982 -14.58 20.39 2.30
CA GLY A 982 -14.60 20.00 3.70
C GLY A 982 -15.23 21.05 4.63
N SER A 983 -15.04 20.86 5.93
CA SER A 983 -15.48 21.82 6.95
C SER A 983 -14.52 21.86 8.12
N LYS A 984 -14.43 23.03 8.73
CA LYS A 984 -13.92 23.20 10.09
C LYS A 984 -14.90 22.65 11.13
N ASP A 985 -14.45 22.60 12.37
CA ASP A 985 -15.29 22.25 13.52
C ASP A 985 -16.04 23.49 14.01
N TRP A 986 -17.37 23.43 14.06
CA TRP A 986 -18.22 24.54 14.51
C TRP A 986 -18.89 24.19 15.83
N SER A 987 -18.88 25.14 16.76
CA SER A 987 -19.54 25.01 18.07
C SER A 987 -21.04 24.72 17.87
N VAL A 988 -21.58 23.81 18.67
CA VAL A 988 -23.01 23.43 18.64
C VAL A 988 -23.85 24.54 19.27
N SER A 989 -23.41 25.06 20.40
CA SER A 989 -24.03 26.14 21.18
C SER A 989 -23.85 27.51 20.55
N LYS A 990 -22.78 27.70 19.76
CA LYS A 990 -22.48 28.94 19.01
C LYS A 990 -22.21 28.62 17.53
N PRO A 991 -23.26 28.33 16.71
CA PRO A 991 -23.11 27.79 15.35
C PRO A 991 -22.27 28.59 14.35
N ASN A 992 -22.03 29.88 14.65
CA ASN A 992 -21.21 30.78 13.84
C ASN A 992 -19.79 30.97 14.37
N GLN A 993 -19.38 30.19 15.37
CA GLN A 993 -18.03 30.21 15.96
C GLN A 993 -17.34 28.86 15.71
N GLU A 994 -16.10 28.92 15.21
CA GLU A 994 -15.23 27.74 15.13
C GLU A 994 -14.88 27.25 16.54
N GLY A 995 -15.01 25.95 16.79
CA GLY A 995 -14.72 25.37 18.09
C GLY A 995 -15.45 24.06 18.36
N ARG A 996 -15.11 23.47 19.51
CA ARG A 996 -15.73 22.25 20.05
C ARG A 996 -16.26 22.56 21.44
N ASP A 997 -17.51 22.20 21.70
CA ASP A 997 -18.16 22.44 22.98
C ASP A 997 -17.90 21.27 23.93
N ARG A 998 -17.61 21.55 25.20
CA ARG A 998 -17.53 20.49 26.22
C ARG A 998 -18.93 20.07 26.62
N LEU A 999 -19.19 18.76 26.68
CA LEU A 999 -20.43 18.20 27.23
C LEU A 999 -20.14 17.62 28.62
N PRO A 1000 -20.69 18.19 29.71
CA PRO A 1000 -20.50 17.64 31.04
C PRO A 1000 -21.15 16.27 31.20
N VAL A 1001 -20.42 15.32 31.80
CA VAL A 1001 -20.98 14.05 32.28
C VAL A 1001 -21.52 14.27 33.69
N ALA A 1002 -22.83 14.23 33.85
CA ALA A 1002 -23.49 14.48 35.13
C ALA A 1002 -23.35 13.28 36.08
N SER A 1003 -23.46 12.06 35.54
CA SER A 1003 -23.26 10.82 36.29
C SER A 1003 -22.77 9.69 35.37
N ALA A 1004 -22.06 8.72 35.96
CA ALA A 1004 -21.68 7.47 35.33
C ALA A 1004 -22.12 6.31 36.22
N LYS A 1005 -22.84 5.34 35.66
CA LYS A 1005 -23.40 4.22 36.42
C LYS A 1005 -23.12 2.87 35.77
N LEU A 1006 -22.26 2.07 36.39
CA LEU A 1006 -22.02 0.68 36.04
C LEU A 1006 -23.31 -0.13 36.24
N GLN A 1007 -23.73 -0.85 35.21
CA GLN A 1007 -24.93 -1.67 35.19
C GLN A 1007 -24.68 -3.03 35.88
N PRO A 1008 -25.75 -3.77 36.26
CA PRO A 1008 -25.62 -5.06 36.96
C PRO A 1008 -24.83 -6.14 36.21
N ASP A 1009 -24.64 -6.00 34.89
CA ASP A 1009 -23.80 -6.91 34.11
C ASP A 1009 -22.29 -6.73 34.35
N GLY A 1010 -21.90 -5.69 35.09
CA GLY A 1010 -20.52 -5.34 35.40
C GLY A 1010 -19.69 -4.91 34.20
N ARG A 1011 -20.31 -4.63 33.05
CA ARG A 1011 -19.63 -4.35 31.76
C ARG A 1011 -20.18 -3.13 31.04
N THR A 1012 -21.42 -2.76 31.31
CA THR A 1012 -22.09 -1.64 30.67
C THR A 1012 -22.11 -0.45 31.59
N VAL A 1013 -21.74 0.73 31.09
CA VAL A 1013 -21.84 1.99 31.83
C VAL A 1013 -22.89 2.87 31.18
N LEU A 1014 -23.85 3.34 31.97
CA LEU A 1014 -24.79 4.39 31.59
C LEU A 1014 -24.17 5.74 31.96
N LEU A 1015 -23.95 6.59 30.96
CA LEU A 1015 -23.48 7.96 31.13
C LEU A 1015 -24.67 8.91 30.96
N GLU A 1016 -24.91 9.76 31.95
CA GLU A 1016 -25.89 10.85 31.85
C GLU A 1016 -25.19 12.12 31.36
N VAL A 1017 -25.64 12.62 30.21
CA VAL A 1017 -25.10 13.80 29.52
C VAL A 1017 -26.31 14.71 29.21
N PRO A 1018 -26.73 15.57 30.14
CA PRO A 1018 -27.99 16.32 30.04
C PRO A 1018 -28.10 17.20 28.80
N ASP A 1019 -26.97 17.75 28.34
CA ASP A 1019 -26.89 18.66 27.20
C ASP A 1019 -26.69 17.93 25.86
N LEU A 1020 -26.80 16.59 25.83
CA LEU A 1020 -26.67 15.81 24.61
C LEU A 1020 -27.90 15.97 23.72
N GLY A 1021 -27.74 16.71 22.63
CA GLY A 1021 -28.75 16.84 21.57
C GLY A 1021 -28.27 16.29 20.22
N PRO A 1022 -29.06 16.44 19.15
CA PRO A 1022 -28.62 16.13 17.79
C PRO A 1022 -27.34 16.89 17.43
N VAL A 1023 -26.32 16.15 16.97
CA VAL A 1023 -25.00 16.67 16.67
C VAL A 1023 -24.28 15.74 15.69
N MET A 1024 -23.57 16.31 14.72
CA MET A 1024 -22.82 15.54 13.72
C MET A 1024 -21.68 14.76 14.37
N GLN A 1025 -21.00 15.35 15.36
CA GLN A 1025 -19.83 14.74 15.95
C GLN A 1025 -19.76 14.93 17.47
N VAL A 1026 -19.57 13.82 18.18
CA VAL A 1026 -19.08 13.78 19.56
C VAL A 1026 -17.80 12.96 19.61
N GLU A 1027 -16.80 13.47 20.33
CA GLU A 1027 -15.63 12.74 20.81
C GLU A 1027 -15.86 12.38 22.27
N LEU A 1028 -15.75 11.09 22.60
CA LEU A 1028 -15.82 10.59 23.98
C LEU A 1028 -14.52 9.87 24.32
N LYS A 1029 -13.79 10.41 25.29
CA LYS A 1029 -12.62 9.77 25.89
C LYS A 1029 -13.04 8.99 27.13
N TYR A 1030 -12.42 7.84 27.34
CA TYR A 1030 -12.65 7.00 28.51
C TYR A 1030 -11.34 6.47 29.07
N ASN A 1031 -11.26 6.36 30.40
CA ASN A 1031 -10.17 5.73 31.13
C ASN A 1031 -10.75 4.96 32.32
N VAL A 1032 -10.98 3.66 32.15
CA VAL A 1032 -11.59 2.81 33.17
C VAL A 1032 -10.71 1.60 33.47
N GLU A 1033 -10.67 1.18 34.72
CA GLU A 1033 -9.91 0.01 35.14
C GLU A 1033 -10.72 -1.28 34.90
N ALA A 1034 -10.03 -2.37 34.59
CA ALA A 1034 -10.66 -3.67 34.41
C ALA A 1034 -10.76 -4.42 35.76
N ALA A 1035 -11.92 -5.00 36.08
CA ALA A 1035 -12.11 -5.72 37.36
C ALA A 1035 -11.39 -7.07 37.42
N ASP A 1036 -10.93 -7.59 36.28
CA ASP A 1036 -10.17 -8.83 36.18
C ASP A 1036 -8.66 -8.66 36.47
N GLY A 1037 -8.23 -7.46 36.89
CA GLY A 1037 -6.83 -7.14 37.21
C GLY A 1037 -5.91 -7.00 36.00
N GLY A 1038 -6.45 -7.02 34.77
CA GLY A 1038 -5.65 -6.76 33.57
C GLY A 1038 -5.50 -5.25 33.28
N GLN A 1039 -4.92 -4.93 32.13
CA GLN A 1039 -4.60 -3.54 31.78
C GLN A 1039 -5.85 -2.64 31.75
N PRO A 1040 -5.70 -1.35 32.16
CA PRO A 1040 -6.74 -0.34 32.05
C PRO A 1040 -7.27 -0.22 30.62
N ILE A 1041 -8.56 0.03 30.47
CA ILE A 1041 -9.21 0.25 29.19
C ILE A 1041 -9.27 1.76 28.93
N ARG A 1042 -8.40 2.22 28.03
CA ARG A 1042 -8.20 3.63 27.70
C ARG A 1042 -8.36 3.86 26.21
N GLY A 1043 -9.12 4.87 25.84
CA GLY A 1043 -9.28 5.20 24.43
C GLY A 1043 -10.21 6.35 24.17
N THR A 1044 -10.47 6.54 22.88
CA THR A 1044 -11.41 7.53 22.37
C THR A 1044 -12.35 6.83 21.41
N LEU A 1045 -13.62 7.20 21.45
CA LEU A 1045 -14.59 6.85 20.41
C LEU A 1045 -15.23 8.11 19.86
N TRP A 1046 -15.70 8.04 18.62
CA TRP A 1046 -16.40 9.13 17.95
C TRP A 1046 -17.76 8.66 17.50
N TYR A 1047 -18.80 9.45 17.75
CA TYR A 1047 -20.17 9.07 17.40
C TYR A 1047 -21.00 10.26 16.92
N THR A 1048 -22.13 9.94 16.29
CA THR A 1048 -23.08 10.91 15.76
C THR A 1048 -24.44 10.74 16.44
N VAL A 1049 -25.11 11.85 16.71
CA VAL A 1049 -26.49 11.88 17.18
C VAL A 1049 -27.37 12.52 16.09
N ASN A 1050 -27.97 11.68 15.24
CA ASN A 1050 -28.95 12.09 14.23
C ASN A 1050 -30.30 12.50 14.84
N ARG A 1051 -30.76 11.79 15.90
CA ARG A 1051 -31.97 12.13 16.66
C ARG A 1051 -31.77 11.84 18.14
N ALA A 1052 -32.24 12.72 19.00
CA ALA A 1052 -32.41 12.38 20.41
C ALA A 1052 -33.45 11.26 20.52
N ILE A 1053 -33.14 10.20 21.28
CA ILE A 1053 -34.12 9.15 21.58
C ILE A 1053 -35.15 9.76 22.53
N ARG A 1054 -36.44 9.70 22.18
CA ARG A 1054 -37.52 10.18 23.04
C ARG A 1054 -38.03 9.08 23.96
#